data_AF-A0A2T4VTV0-F1
#
_entry.id   AF-A0A2T4VTV0-F1
#
_cell.length_a   1.000
_cell.length_b   1.000
_cell.length_c   1.000
_cell.angle_alpha   90.00
_cell.angle_beta   90.00
_cell.angle_gamma   90.00
#
_symmetry.space_group_name_H-M   'P 1'
#
loop_
_entity.id
_entity.type
_entity.pdbx_description
1 polymer ?
#
loop_
_entity_poly.entity_id
_entity_poly.type
_entity_poly.pdbx_seq_one_letter_code
_entity_poly.pdbx_strand_id
1 'polypeptide(L)'
;MKFFKDLVVVVLLLGCVSGCGKPDPGEGPADSCQQNPGACADSGTPGGDDGGTQTGLPPELRDASQSAFQSTVGEPVTFRVSASDPQGGVLGFSWSVNAGHLGSPESDAASSAVTWTSPTCAPAGVPVPTVTVVVTNTRGRSFSKDFQMTIRCTQWSATGSMVSARSGHSVTLLPDGKVLVAGGRVGGAPLDSSELYDPATGSWKESGRMASARQFHTATLLPNGKVLVTGGTSSGGVLSLSELYDPASGSWSSAGVMSETRTHHSAILLSTGAVLVMGGSNATSSSSTAELYTPSTNSWASTASMSTARMDASVTGLPSGKVLVAGGSGPDGRLSSAEVFDPSTRTWAATGSMSTSRSGHAAVLLIASARVLVAGGTDGAGKATASVEVYDPGNGTWSATGVMSQARAGSTLTLLPSGRVLAMGGSSGTGALSSAEVYEPGTGIWTPTATTAGAHSGHVSVMLPSGRVLVAGGLGADGNASAGVEVFEPIAGTWSRTGSLAAARHNHTTTRLPSGKVLVAGGSNGSGALATVELYDPAAGTWTATGSLAGVHQRHTATVLPSGKVLVVGGYNGSGGVVATVELYDPAAGTWTATGSLGTARYAHTATMLPSGKVLVAGGYDNNGGVLSTAELYEPATGSWSTTGALSKPRGEQVAVLLSSGKVLVVGGANGSGVPVVTAELYDPAAGTWSATGSLKTSRIAHSAIVLPSGRVLVMGGQDSGGTVLASSELYDPAAGTWATTGSMNLRRMSHQAVLLPSGRVLVMGGSRVVSSSQVNLGSAELYDPATGNWWSTGDMATARSTHTATLLSSGQVLMTGGGDSDLQSEIYTP
;
A
#
# COMPACT_ATOMS: atom_id res chain seq x y z
N MET A 1 53.28 13.48 -43.17
CA MET A 1 53.20 12.57 -44.34
C MET A 1 51.77 12.61 -44.90
N LYS A 2 51.51 11.94 -46.04
CA LYS A 2 50.23 11.90 -46.78
C LYS A 2 49.06 11.42 -45.85
N PHE A 3 47.91 12.11 -45.79
CA PHE A 3 46.77 12.17 -46.76
C PHE A 3 45.92 10.87 -46.72
N PHE A 4 44.57 10.90 -46.76
CA PHE A 4 43.63 12.03 -46.93
C PHE A 4 42.16 11.69 -46.58
N LYS A 5 41.37 12.72 -46.20
CA LYS A 5 39.92 12.97 -46.47
C LYS A 5 38.86 11.98 -45.95
N ASP A 6 37.63 12.38 -45.59
CA ASP A 6 36.92 13.69 -45.54
C ASP A 6 35.84 13.58 -44.40
N LEU A 7 34.80 14.42 -44.15
CA LEU A 7 34.14 15.51 -44.88
C LEU A 7 33.64 16.63 -43.91
N VAL A 8 32.36 17.05 -44.00
CA VAL A 8 31.73 18.30 -43.49
C VAL A 8 30.21 18.00 -43.28
N VAL A 9 29.42 18.46 -42.29
CA VAL A 9 29.39 19.58 -41.30
C VAL A 9 28.57 20.83 -41.76
N VAL A 10 28.22 21.75 -40.84
CA VAL A 10 27.37 22.97 -40.95
C VAL A 10 25.86 22.67 -40.82
N VAL A 11 25.09 23.04 -39.77
CA VAL A 11 25.20 23.93 -38.58
C VAL A 11 24.93 25.43 -38.79
N LEU A 12 23.76 25.89 -38.31
CA LEU A 12 23.45 27.16 -37.58
C LEU A 12 21.91 27.19 -37.36
N LEU A 13 21.26 27.37 -36.20
CA LEU A 13 21.42 28.22 -35.00
C LEU A 13 21.16 29.72 -35.20
N LEU A 14 19.97 30.19 -34.76
CA LEU A 14 19.72 31.37 -33.89
C LEU A 14 18.19 31.62 -33.73
N GLY A 15 17.78 32.45 -32.76
CA GLY A 15 16.39 32.90 -32.58
C GLY A 15 16.21 33.82 -31.37
N CYS A 16 15.07 34.54 -31.27
CA CYS A 16 14.60 35.17 -30.01
C CYS A 16 13.15 35.73 -30.08
N VAL A 17 12.31 35.24 -29.16
CA VAL A 17 11.31 35.91 -28.28
C VAL A 17 10.59 37.23 -28.68
N SER A 18 9.27 37.27 -28.36
CA SER A 18 8.36 38.40 -28.04
C SER A 18 7.67 39.24 -29.14
N GLY A 19 6.38 39.56 -28.90
CA GLY A 19 5.58 40.57 -29.60
C GLY A 19 4.10 40.18 -29.79
N CYS A 20 3.16 40.87 -29.13
CA CYS A 20 1.71 40.69 -29.34
C CYS A 20 1.12 41.86 -30.15
N GLY A 21 0.21 41.58 -31.10
CA GLY A 21 -0.53 42.62 -31.83
C GLY A 21 -1.54 42.07 -32.86
N LYS A 22 -2.71 42.71 -32.93
CA LYS A 22 -3.82 42.51 -33.89
C LYS A 22 -4.51 43.88 -34.08
N PRO A 23 -5.35 44.14 -35.11
CA PRO A 23 -5.66 43.34 -36.32
C PRO A 23 -5.54 44.14 -37.65
N ASP A 24 -5.86 43.49 -38.79
CA ASP A 24 -6.62 43.90 -40.01
C ASP A 24 -6.68 45.38 -40.51
N PRO A 25 -7.06 45.68 -41.79
CA PRO A 25 -7.60 44.81 -42.86
C PRO A 25 -6.94 45.00 -44.26
N GLY A 26 -7.46 44.33 -45.30
CA GLY A 26 -7.43 44.86 -46.69
C GLY A 26 -7.29 43.87 -47.85
N GLU A 27 -8.38 43.73 -48.63
CA GLU A 27 -8.46 43.49 -50.10
C GLU A 27 -7.75 42.29 -50.79
N GLY A 28 -8.45 41.70 -51.77
CA GLY A 28 -7.91 40.83 -52.83
C GLY A 28 -8.06 41.52 -54.21
N PRO A 29 -8.24 40.82 -55.36
CA PRO A 29 -8.34 39.37 -55.59
C PRO A 29 -7.44 38.85 -56.76
N ALA A 30 -7.64 37.60 -57.22
CA ALA A 30 -7.74 37.18 -58.64
C ALA A 30 -7.16 35.77 -58.97
N ASP A 31 -8.00 34.96 -59.63
CA ASP A 31 -7.77 33.95 -60.67
C ASP A 31 -6.47 33.11 -60.76
N SER A 32 -6.65 31.78 -60.75
CA SER A 32 -6.65 31.02 -62.03
C SER A 32 -7.13 29.56 -61.87
N CYS A 33 -8.05 29.13 -62.74
CA CYS A 33 -8.47 27.72 -62.88
C CYS A 33 -7.82 27.11 -64.13
N GLN A 34 -7.34 25.87 -64.07
CA GLN A 34 -7.09 25.02 -65.26
C GLN A 34 -6.82 23.54 -64.87
N GLN A 35 -7.85 22.67 -65.00
CA GLN A 35 -7.89 21.51 -65.91
C GLN A 35 -8.89 20.43 -65.45
N ASN A 36 -9.65 19.90 -66.43
CA ASN A 36 -10.64 18.84 -66.26
C ASN A 36 -10.94 18.23 -67.65
N PRO A 37 -11.01 16.89 -67.78
CA PRO A 37 -11.94 16.30 -68.74
C PRO A 37 -12.66 15.04 -68.18
N GLY A 38 -14.00 15.03 -68.22
CA GLY A 38 -14.82 14.03 -67.50
C GLY A 38 -16.15 13.58 -68.14
N ALA A 39 -16.32 13.74 -69.46
CA ALA A 39 -17.45 13.24 -70.26
C ALA A 39 -18.86 13.82 -69.98
N CYS A 40 -19.80 13.54 -70.90
CA CYS A 40 -21.13 14.15 -70.97
C CYS A 40 -22.26 13.10 -70.93
N ALA A 41 -23.44 13.51 -70.46
CA ALA A 41 -24.73 12.94 -70.84
C ALA A 41 -25.81 14.04 -70.78
N ASP A 42 -26.85 13.96 -71.61
CA ASP A 42 -27.80 15.05 -71.87
C ASP A 42 -29.25 14.54 -71.90
N SER A 43 -30.17 15.34 -71.36
CA SER A 43 -31.63 15.20 -71.47
C SER A 43 -32.29 16.45 -70.88
N GLY A 44 -33.01 17.27 -71.67
CA GLY A 44 -33.42 18.62 -71.25
C GLY A 44 -34.90 18.98 -71.37
N THR A 45 -35.23 20.11 -70.72
CA THR A 45 -36.39 21.01 -70.95
C THR A 45 -37.79 20.54 -70.51
N PRO A 46 -38.75 21.47 -70.22
CA PRO A 46 -38.61 22.91 -69.91
C PRO A 46 -39.37 23.40 -68.64
N GLY A 47 -38.89 24.52 -68.07
CA GLY A 47 -39.75 25.65 -67.65
C GLY A 47 -40.65 25.50 -66.41
N GLY A 48 -40.18 26.00 -65.28
CA GLY A 48 -41.00 26.40 -64.13
C GLY A 48 -40.16 27.28 -63.18
N ASP A 49 -40.67 28.44 -62.80
CA ASP A 49 -40.03 29.30 -61.80
C ASP A 49 -40.12 28.66 -60.41
N ASP A 50 -39.03 28.66 -59.63
CA ASP A 50 -39.16 28.69 -58.17
C ASP A 50 -37.91 29.20 -57.44
N GLY A 51 -38.12 29.56 -56.16
CA GLY A 51 -37.27 30.36 -55.29
C GLY A 51 -35.73 30.23 -55.37
N GLY A 52 -35.07 31.38 -55.29
CA GLY A 52 -33.61 31.50 -55.18
C GLY A 52 -33.06 30.71 -53.98
N THR A 53 -32.04 29.89 -54.24
CA THR A 53 -31.52 28.91 -53.27
C THR A 53 -30.84 29.56 -52.08
N GLN A 54 -31.58 29.73 -50.98
CA GLN A 54 -30.96 29.99 -49.68
C GLN A 54 -30.00 28.83 -49.36
N THR A 55 -28.73 29.16 -49.08
CA THR A 55 -27.74 28.20 -48.62
C THR A 55 -28.11 27.74 -47.22
N GLY A 56 -28.86 26.63 -47.16
CA GLY A 56 -29.23 25.99 -45.90
C GLY A 56 -28.00 25.67 -45.07
N LEU A 57 -27.95 26.18 -43.84
CA LEU A 57 -26.90 25.90 -42.87
C LEU A 57 -27.17 24.57 -42.15
N PRO A 58 -26.14 23.88 -41.63
CA PRO A 58 -26.33 22.76 -40.72
C PRO A 58 -26.80 23.25 -39.33
N PRO A 59 -27.46 22.39 -38.54
CA PRO A 59 -27.72 22.67 -37.13
C PRO A 59 -26.41 22.89 -36.34
N GLU A 60 -26.47 23.74 -35.31
CA GLU A 60 -25.39 23.93 -34.35
C GLU A 60 -25.61 23.08 -33.09
N LEU A 61 -24.56 22.41 -32.62
CA LEU A 61 -24.54 21.74 -31.32
C LEU A 61 -24.52 22.78 -30.18
N ARG A 62 -25.40 22.63 -29.19
CA ARG A 62 -25.45 23.48 -27.99
C ARG A 62 -24.86 22.80 -26.76
N ASP A 63 -25.20 21.54 -26.52
CA ASP A 63 -24.59 20.68 -25.50
C ASP A 63 -24.59 19.21 -25.94
N ALA A 64 -23.60 18.45 -25.47
CA ALA A 64 -23.49 17.00 -25.66
C ALA A 64 -22.91 16.34 -24.40
N SER A 65 -23.74 15.58 -23.69
CA SER A 65 -23.39 14.92 -22.43
C SER A 65 -23.71 13.42 -22.46
N GLN A 66 -23.04 12.65 -21.62
CA GLN A 66 -23.22 11.20 -21.47
C GLN A 66 -23.08 10.82 -19.99
N SER A 67 -23.91 9.90 -19.49
CA SER A 67 -23.92 9.54 -18.07
C SER A 67 -22.65 8.80 -17.61
N ALA A 68 -21.94 8.15 -18.53
CA ALA A 68 -20.65 7.50 -18.28
C ALA A 68 -19.79 7.47 -19.56
N PHE A 69 -18.47 7.27 -19.39
CA PHE A 69 -17.51 7.06 -20.49
C PHE A 69 -17.13 5.57 -20.65
N GLN A 70 -17.59 4.71 -19.73
CA GLN A 70 -17.33 3.27 -19.67
C GLN A 70 -18.59 2.56 -19.16
N SER A 71 -18.79 1.30 -19.54
CA SER A 71 -19.90 0.46 -19.05
C SER A 71 -19.42 -0.97 -18.77
N THR A 72 -19.99 -1.61 -17.76
CA THR A 72 -19.90 -3.06 -17.52
C THR A 72 -21.00 -3.79 -18.30
N VAL A 73 -20.81 -5.09 -18.59
CA VAL A 73 -21.75 -5.85 -19.45
C VAL A 73 -23.17 -5.80 -18.89
N GLY A 74 -24.05 -5.10 -19.59
CA GLY A 74 -25.47 -4.91 -19.25
C GLY A 74 -25.85 -3.53 -18.66
N GLU A 75 -24.89 -2.71 -18.22
CA GLU A 75 -25.22 -1.42 -17.58
C GLU A 75 -25.62 -0.33 -18.60
N PRO A 76 -26.73 0.40 -18.37
CA PRO A 76 -27.23 1.43 -19.29
C PRO A 76 -26.44 2.75 -19.19
N VAL A 77 -26.02 3.29 -20.34
CA VAL A 77 -25.46 4.64 -20.48
C VAL A 77 -26.45 5.52 -21.24
N THR A 78 -26.83 6.67 -20.68
CA THR A 78 -27.71 7.64 -21.34
C THR A 78 -26.89 8.77 -21.96
N PHE A 79 -27.07 9.01 -23.25
CA PHE A 79 -26.55 10.15 -23.98
C PHE A 79 -27.62 11.22 -24.10
N ARG A 80 -27.21 12.49 -24.10
CA ARG A 80 -28.08 13.65 -24.30
C ARG A 80 -27.39 14.65 -25.23
N VAL A 81 -28.13 15.19 -26.19
CA VAL A 81 -27.68 16.25 -27.09
C VAL A 81 -28.76 17.32 -27.17
N SER A 82 -28.34 18.59 -27.13
CA SER A 82 -29.17 19.73 -27.51
C SER A 82 -28.51 20.49 -28.68
N ALA A 83 -29.35 21.02 -29.56
CA ALA A 83 -28.92 21.68 -30.80
C ALA A 83 -29.92 22.77 -31.20
N SER A 84 -29.54 23.61 -32.17
CA SER A 84 -30.41 24.63 -32.75
C SER A 84 -30.12 24.82 -34.24
N ASP A 85 -31.14 24.94 -35.08
CA ASP A 85 -30.95 25.43 -36.45
C ASP A 85 -30.73 26.96 -36.43
N PRO A 86 -29.59 27.49 -36.95
CA PRO A 86 -29.39 28.93 -37.11
C PRO A 86 -30.46 29.61 -37.96
N GLN A 87 -31.19 28.82 -38.77
CA GLN A 87 -32.26 29.28 -39.66
C GLN A 87 -33.67 28.85 -39.16
N GLY A 88 -33.82 28.55 -37.86
CA GLY A 88 -35.12 28.41 -37.17
C GLY A 88 -36.00 27.21 -37.54
N GLY A 89 -35.49 26.26 -38.31
CA GLY A 89 -36.19 25.03 -38.69
C GLY A 89 -36.20 23.97 -37.59
N VAL A 90 -37.20 23.07 -37.66
CA VAL A 90 -37.33 21.92 -36.76
C VAL A 90 -36.17 20.93 -36.96
N LEU A 91 -35.68 20.36 -35.86
CA LEU A 91 -34.62 19.35 -35.87
C LEU A 91 -35.19 17.94 -35.76
N GLY A 92 -34.65 17.02 -36.56
CA GLY A 92 -34.81 15.58 -36.42
C GLY A 92 -33.52 14.95 -35.91
N PHE A 93 -33.65 13.98 -35.00
CA PHE A 93 -32.54 13.27 -34.36
C PHE A 93 -32.57 11.79 -34.73
N SER A 94 -31.44 11.23 -35.13
CA SER A 94 -31.28 9.80 -35.43
C SER A 94 -30.08 9.26 -34.67
N TRP A 95 -30.27 8.16 -33.92
CA TRP A 95 -29.22 7.53 -33.11
C TRP A 95 -28.84 6.17 -33.69
N SER A 96 -27.54 5.86 -33.66
CA SER A 96 -26.97 4.61 -34.17
C SER A 96 -25.78 4.16 -33.31
N VAL A 97 -25.41 2.88 -33.41
CA VAL A 97 -24.27 2.31 -32.68
C VAL A 97 -23.63 1.17 -33.47
N ASN A 98 -22.31 1.03 -33.39
CA ASN A 98 -21.56 -0.06 -34.04
C ASN A 98 -21.51 -1.38 -33.22
N ALA A 99 -21.74 -1.33 -31.91
CA ALA A 99 -21.74 -2.48 -30.99
C ALA A 99 -22.60 -2.23 -29.74
N GLY A 100 -23.41 -3.22 -29.35
CA GLY A 100 -24.40 -3.09 -28.26
C GLY A 100 -25.80 -2.73 -28.76
N HIS A 101 -26.69 -2.34 -27.86
CA HIS A 101 -28.11 -2.12 -28.14
C HIS A 101 -28.57 -0.74 -27.69
N LEU A 102 -29.36 -0.04 -28.51
CA LEU A 102 -29.98 1.24 -28.16
C LEU A 102 -31.45 1.04 -27.75
N GLY A 103 -31.89 1.72 -26.69
CA GLY A 103 -33.30 1.87 -26.34
C GLY A 103 -34.00 2.91 -27.22
N SER A 104 -35.29 3.10 -26.99
CA SER A 104 -36.08 4.14 -27.65
C SER A 104 -35.54 5.55 -27.33
N PRO A 105 -35.26 6.41 -28.33
CA PRO A 105 -34.90 7.79 -28.06
C PRO A 105 -36.11 8.62 -27.59
N GLU A 106 -35.88 9.49 -26.62
CA GLU A 106 -36.80 10.58 -26.23
C GLU A 106 -36.32 11.86 -26.92
N SER A 107 -37.20 12.66 -27.53
CA SER A 107 -36.80 13.87 -28.27
C SER A 107 -37.86 14.95 -28.27
N ASP A 108 -37.41 16.21 -28.27
CA ASP A 108 -38.21 17.42 -28.44
C ASP A 108 -37.72 18.23 -29.66
N ALA A 109 -38.15 19.50 -29.79
CA ALA A 109 -37.81 20.34 -30.94
C ALA A 109 -36.33 20.80 -30.99
N ALA A 110 -35.58 20.69 -29.89
CA ALA A 110 -34.20 21.15 -29.72
C ALA A 110 -33.28 20.16 -28.99
N SER A 111 -33.81 19.14 -28.31
CA SER A 111 -33.01 18.13 -27.59
C SER A 111 -33.42 16.68 -27.87
N SER A 112 -32.50 15.76 -27.64
CA SER A 112 -32.71 14.32 -27.78
C SER A 112 -31.84 13.53 -26.81
N ALA A 113 -32.38 12.42 -26.30
CA ALA A 113 -31.71 11.51 -25.39
C ALA A 113 -31.95 10.05 -25.80
N VAL A 114 -30.94 9.19 -25.60
CA VAL A 114 -31.07 7.74 -25.81
C VAL A 114 -30.25 6.98 -24.77
N THR A 115 -30.68 5.77 -24.43
CA THR A 115 -29.93 4.86 -23.56
C THR A 115 -29.32 3.71 -24.37
N TRP A 116 -28.08 3.33 -24.08
CA TRP A 116 -27.35 2.22 -24.67
C TRP A 116 -27.00 1.16 -23.63
N THR A 117 -27.06 -0.11 -23.98
CA THR A 117 -26.50 -1.22 -23.20
C THR A 117 -25.40 -1.93 -23.98
N SER A 118 -24.34 -2.30 -23.27
CA SER A 118 -23.15 -2.95 -23.82
C SER A 118 -23.42 -4.39 -24.29
N PRO A 119 -22.75 -4.85 -25.37
CA PRO A 119 -22.79 -6.24 -25.80
C PRO A 119 -22.02 -7.17 -24.83
N THR A 120 -22.20 -8.47 -24.99
CA THR A 120 -21.43 -9.48 -24.26
C THR A 120 -19.96 -9.51 -24.69
N CYS A 121 -19.09 -9.96 -23.79
CA CYS A 121 -17.63 -9.94 -23.96
C CYS A 121 -17.14 -10.77 -25.16
N ALA A 122 -16.50 -10.09 -26.11
CA ALA A 122 -15.77 -10.70 -27.22
C ALA A 122 -14.23 -10.61 -27.00
N PRO A 123 -13.41 -11.47 -27.63
CA PRO A 123 -11.95 -11.40 -27.55
C PRO A 123 -11.35 -10.09 -28.11
N ALA A 124 -10.09 -9.83 -27.76
CA ALA A 124 -9.36 -8.65 -28.23
C ALA A 124 -9.25 -8.62 -29.77
N GLY A 125 -9.65 -7.49 -30.37
CA GLY A 125 -9.65 -7.28 -31.83
C GLY A 125 -10.90 -6.58 -32.37
N VAL A 126 -11.98 -6.51 -31.59
CA VAL A 126 -13.22 -5.79 -31.96
C VAL A 126 -13.03 -4.26 -31.83
N PRO A 127 -13.54 -3.44 -32.77
CA PRO A 127 -13.45 -1.98 -32.68
C PRO A 127 -14.22 -1.40 -31.48
N VAL A 128 -13.79 -0.22 -31.03
CA VAL A 128 -14.35 0.48 -29.86
C VAL A 128 -15.84 0.81 -30.09
N PRO A 129 -16.74 0.44 -29.16
CA PRO A 129 -18.15 0.82 -29.25
C PRO A 129 -18.32 2.34 -29.30
N THR A 130 -19.03 2.82 -30.32
CA THR A 130 -19.25 4.24 -30.61
C THR A 130 -20.73 4.43 -30.90
N VAL A 131 -21.38 5.27 -30.10
CA VAL A 131 -22.75 5.73 -30.30
C VAL A 131 -22.70 7.06 -31.05
N THR A 132 -23.43 7.16 -32.16
CA THR A 132 -23.45 8.33 -33.03
C THR A 132 -24.87 8.86 -33.14
N VAL A 133 -25.06 10.15 -32.83
CA VAL A 133 -26.27 10.89 -33.20
C VAL A 133 -26.02 11.69 -34.47
N VAL A 134 -27.01 11.72 -35.35
CA VAL A 134 -27.09 12.63 -36.50
C VAL A 134 -28.27 13.57 -36.27
N VAL A 135 -28.00 14.88 -36.25
CA VAL A 135 -29.00 15.93 -36.09
C VAL A 135 -29.22 16.60 -37.44
N THR A 136 -30.45 16.65 -37.94
CA THR A 136 -30.79 17.11 -39.29
C THR A 136 -31.90 18.16 -39.25
N ASN A 137 -31.77 19.28 -39.99
CA ASN A 137 -32.88 20.25 -40.13
C ASN A 137 -33.78 19.93 -41.33
N THR A 138 -34.93 20.62 -41.42
CA THR A 138 -35.90 20.50 -42.53
C THR A 138 -35.34 20.78 -43.93
N ARG A 139 -34.12 21.33 -44.04
CA ARG A 139 -33.41 21.60 -45.31
C ARG A 139 -32.43 20.47 -45.69
N GLY A 140 -32.48 19.33 -45.00
CA GLY A 140 -31.61 18.18 -45.26
C GLY A 140 -30.14 18.39 -44.91
N ARG A 141 -29.82 19.41 -44.09
CA ARG A 141 -28.46 19.63 -43.58
C ARG A 141 -28.32 19.00 -42.21
N SER A 142 -27.17 18.37 -41.96
CA SER A 142 -26.91 17.66 -40.71
C SER A 142 -25.49 17.83 -40.18
N PHE A 143 -25.32 17.53 -38.90
CA PHE A 143 -24.04 17.20 -38.29
C PHE A 143 -24.15 15.88 -37.53
N SER A 144 -23.02 15.21 -37.31
CA SER A 144 -22.94 14.04 -36.43
C SER A 144 -22.14 14.33 -35.17
N LYS A 145 -22.49 13.65 -34.07
CA LYS A 145 -21.73 13.66 -32.81
C LYS A 145 -21.54 12.24 -32.30
N ASP A 146 -20.27 11.86 -32.21
CA ASP A 146 -19.83 10.56 -31.71
C ASP A 146 -19.53 10.59 -30.21
N PHE A 147 -19.85 9.46 -29.57
CA PHE A 147 -19.63 9.14 -28.16
C PHE A 147 -18.96 7.76 -28.06
N GLN A 148 -17.69 7.70 -27.66
CA GLN A 148 -16.95 6.43 -27.54
C GLN A 148 -17.05 5.83 -26.13
N MET A 149 -17.30 4.52 -26.07
CA MET A 149 -17.52 3.74 -24.85
C MET A 149 -16.46 2.65 -24.67
N THR A 150 -16.10 2.33 -23.43
CA THR A 150 -15.24 1.18 -23.09
C THR A 150 -16.02 0.10 -22.33
N ILE A 151 -15.81 -1.19 -22.64
CA ILE A 151 -16.43 -2.35 -21.97
C ILE A 151 -15.39 -3.07 -21.07
N ARG A 152 -15.81 -3.70 -19.97
CA ARG A 152 -14.95 -4.51 -19.06
C ARG A 152 -15.36 -6.00 -18.98
N CYS A 153 -14.37 -6.90 -18.86
CA CYS A 153 -14.52 -8.39 -18.93
C CYS A 153 -13.44 -9.14 -18.09
N THR A 154 -13.78 -10.09 -17.18
CA THR A 154 -12.82 -10.73 -16.21
C THR A 154 -13.24 -12.16 -15.68
N GLN A 155 -12.29 -13.13 -15.48
CA GLN A 155 -12.51 -14.56 -15.07
C GLN A 155 -11.29 -15.27 -14.35
N TRP A 156 -11.29 -16.64 -14.16
CA TRP A 156 -10.53 -17.49 -13.16
C TRP A 156 -10.07 -18.95 -13.58
N SER A 157 -8.95 -19.53 -13.02
CA SER A 157 -8.53 -21.00 -13.00
C SER A 157 -7.38 -21.44 -11.99
N ALA A 158 -7.39 -22.65 -11.33
CA ALA A 158 -6.75 -22.92 -9.97
C ALA A 158 -5.90 -24.23 -9.68
N THR A 159 -5.12 -24.32 -8.55
CA THR A 159 -4.19 -25.46 -8.10
C THR A 159 -3.89 -25.59 -6.53
N GLY A 160 -3.04 -26.53 -6.00
CA GLY A 160 -2.67 -26.78 -4.53
C GLY A 160 -1.27 -27.43 -4.15
N SER A 161 -0.47 -27.26 -3.03
CA SER A 161 -0.13 -26.22 -1.96
C SER A 161 1.32 -26.13 -1.19
N MET A 162 2.53 -25.80 -1.75
CA MET A 162 3.91 -25.38 -1.19
C MET A 162 5.04 -26.35 -0.58
N VAL A 163 6.09 -25.94 0.23
CA VAL A 163 7.17 -26.84 0.81
C VAL A 163 7.83 -26.83 2.29
N SER A 164 7.89 -25.85 3.23
CA SER A 164 8.11 -25.97 4.75
C SER A 164 7.69 -24.77 5.68
N ALA A 165 6.49 -24.74 6.31
CA ALA A 165 5.55 -23.60 6.20
C ALA A 165 5.87 -22.10 6.42
N ARG A 166 4.94 -21.33 5.86
CA ARG A 166 4.93 -19.90 5.84
C ARG A 166 4.36 -19.35 7.15
N SER A 167 5.06 -18.38 7.76
CA SER A 167 5.03 -17.90 9.17
C SER A 167 5.86 -16.58 9.28
N GLY A 168 5.65 -15.70 10.27
CA GLY A 168 6.34 -14.46 10.72
C GLY A 168 6.69 -13.29 9.78
N HIS A 169 7.44 -13.54 8.71
CA HIS A 169 7.36 -12.94 7.39
C HIS A 169 7.52 -11.43 7.26
N SER A 170 8.13 -11.11 6.12
CA SER A 170 7.79 -10.01 5.23
C SER A 170 7.43 -10.64 3.86
N VAL A 171 7.17 -9.95 2.74
CA VAL A 171 6.78 -10.54 1.44
C VAL A 171 7.21 -9.65 0.28
N THR A 172 8.31 -9.96 -0.41
CA THR A 172 9.02 -8.96 -1.23
C THR A 172 8.47 -8.64 -2.61
N LEU A 173 9.32 -8.46 -3.64
CA LEU A 173 9.06 -8.07 -5.05
C LEU A 173 10.39 -7.58 -5.58
N LEU A 174 11.12 -8.23 -6.49
CA LEU A 174 12.56 -8.00 -6.74
C LEU A 174 12.69 -7.99 -8.30
N PRO A 175 12.86 -6.85 -9.02
CA PRO A 175 13.07 -6.64 -10.47
C PRO A 175 13.53 -7.68 -11.52
N ASP A 176 13.91 -8.92 -11.24
CA ASP A 176 13.97 -9.95 -12.30
C ASP A 176 12.61 -10.65 -12.54
N GLY A 177 11.53 -10.12 -11.94
CA GLY A 177 10.16 -10.66 -12.03
C GLY A 177 9.76 -11.50 -10.82
N LYS A 178 10.75 -11.87 -10.02
CA LYS A 178 10.62 -12.74 -8.87
C LYS A 178 10.49 -11.83 -7.57
N VAL A 179 10.38 -12.29 -6.31
CA VAL A 179 9.98 -11.57 -5.05
C VAL A 179 11.00 -11.31 -3.80
N LEU A 180 11.36 -12.02 -2.67
CA LEU A 180 12.57 -12.82 -2.11
C LEU A 180 12.36 -13.36 -0.66
N VAL A 181 12.32 -14.66 -0.22
CA VAL A 181 11.84 -15.16 1.16
C VAL A 181 12.89 -15.60 2.20
N ALA A 182 12.47 -15.57 3.48
CA ALA A 182 13.11 -16.20 4.63
C ALA A 182 12.17 -16.96 5.67
N GLY A 183 11.09 -17.75 5.44
CA GLY A 183 10.84 -18.98 6.29
C GLY A 183 9.96 -19.44 7.52
N GLY A 184 9.27 -18.71 8.41
CA GLY A 184 8.29 -19.27 9.41
C GLY A 184 8.72 -19.63 10.90
N ARG A 185 7.82 -19.94 11.92
CA ARG A 185 8.07 -20.52 13.33
C ARG A 185 7.37 -21.89 13.57
N VAL A 186 7.99 -22.94 14.15
CA VAL A 186 7.37 -24.30 14.24
C VAL A 186 7.48 -25.06 15.59
N GLY A 187 6.96 -24.70 16.77
CA GLY A 187 7.03 -25.54 18.03
C GLY A 187 8.11 -26.67 18.30
N GLY A 188 9.28 -26.40 18.94
CA GLY A 188 10.57 -27.19 18.97
C GLY A 188 11.91 -26.37 19.13
N ALA A 189 12.97 -26.53 18.26
CA ALA A 189 14.15 -25.60 18.07
C ALA A 189 14.48 -25.13 16.56
N PRO A 190 14.64 -23.82 16.16
CA PRO A 190 13.92 -23.28 14.97
C PRO A 190 14.54 -22.73 13.65
N LEU A 191 13.60 -22.21 12.82
CA LEU A 191 13.62 -21.97 11.38
C LEU A 191 14.65 -21.01 10.84
N ASP A 192 15.46 -21.63 9.95
CA ASP A 192 16.70 -21.32 9.20
C ASP A 192 16.84 -21.52 7.62
N SER A 193 16.16 -22.41 6.85
CA SER A 193 16.33 -22.80 5.41
C SER A 193 15.86 -21.89 4.22
N SER A 194 15.29 -22.43 3.10
CA SER A 194 15.40 -21.75 1.79
C SER A 194 14.42 -21.97 0.57
N GLU A 195 13.07 -22.30 0.56
CA GLU A 195 12.12 -22.37 -0.67
C GLU A 195 12.49 -21.56 -1.94
N LEU A 196 12.01 -21.88 -3.16
CA LEU A 196 12.32 -21.06 -4.35
C LEU A 196 11.21 -21.16 -5.44
N TYR A 197 9.89 -20.97 -5.17
CA TYR A 197 8.78 -21.18 -6.15
C TYR A 197 8.44 -20.09 -7.18
N ASP A 198 7.86 -20.53 -8.32
CA ASP A 198 7.64 -19.67 -9.48
C ASP A 198 6.29 -19.76 -10.26
N PRO A 199 5.41 -18.74 -10.32
CA PRO A 199 4.15 -18.75 -11.06
C PRO A 199 4.25 -18.28 -12.53
N ALA A 200 5.43 -18.34 -13.16
CA ALA A 200 5.50 -18.62 -14.60
C ALA A 200 5.76 -20.13 -14.89
N THR A 201 5.94 -20.97 -13.85
CA THR A 201 5.75 -22.44 -13.87
C THR A 201 5.08 -23.01 -12.59
N GLY A 202 5.84 -23.33 -11.53
CA GLY A 202 5.39 -23.49 -10.14
C GLY A 202 5.83 -24.71 -9.27
N SER A 203 7.08 -25.29 -9.33
CA SER A 203 7.60 -26.43 -8.47
C SER A 203 9.14 -26.85 -8.43
N TRP A 204 9.69 -27.34 -7.27
CA TRP A 204 10.94 -28.17 -6.90
C TRP A 204 12.50 -27.81 -7.02
N LYS A 205 13.32 -28.09 -5.95
CA LYS A 205 14.83 -27.99 -5.65
C LYS A 205 15.46 -26.81 -4.79
N GLU A 206 16.55 -27.07 -4.00
CA GLU A 206 17.15 -26.41 -2.77
C GLU A 206 18.15 -25.17 -2.80
N SER A 207 18.55 -24.52 -1.65
CA SER A 207 19.21 -23.16 -1.47
C SER A 207 19.77 -22.85 -0.04
N GLY A 208 20.62 -21.82 0.16
CA GLY A 208 21.47 -21.55 1.37
C GLY A 208 20.74 -21.20 2.70
N ARG A 209 21.41 -21.24 3.88
CA ARG A 209 20.86 -20.77 5.18
C ARG A 209 21.81 -20.47 6.38
N MET A 210 21.76 -19.24 6.92
CA MET A 210 21.56 -18.91 8.36
C MET A 210 22.56 -19.17 9.54
N ALA A 211 22.36 -18.47 10.71
CA ALA A 211 23.08 -18.59 12.00
C ALA A 211 22.43 -18.06 13.36
N SER A 212 21.25 -17.41 13.47
CA SER A 212 20.55 -17.00 14.74
C SER A 212 19.01 -16.70 14.68
N ALA A 213 18.15 -17.46 15.36
CA ALA A 213 16.93 -18.02 14.74
C ALA A 213 15.56 -17.28 14.67
N ARG A 214 15.00 -17.13 13.45
CA ARG A 214 14.61 -15.79 12.99
C ARG A 214 13.22 -15.30 12.69
N GLN A 215 12.34 -15.75 13.54
CA GLN A 215 10.91 -15.56 13.50
C GLN A 215 10.25 -14.15 13.79
N PHE A 216 9.26 -13.83 12.96
CA PHE A 216 8.67 -12.56 12.53
C PHE A 216 9.61 -11.56 11.83
N HIS A 217 9.22 -10.68 10.85
CA HIS A 217 10.24 -9.98 10.00
C HIS A 217 10.10 -8.74 9.05
N THR A 218 11.22 -8.00 8.82
CA THR A 218 11.35 -6.73 8.01
C THR A 218 11.71 -6.94 6.47
N ALA A 219 11.04 -6.31 5.45
CA ALA A 219 11.55 -5.90 4.09
C ALA A 219 11.06 -4.54 3.40
N THR A 220 11.71 -3.91 2.38
CA THR A 220 11.30 -3.00 1.23
C THR A 220 12.41 -2.10 0.53
N LEU A 221 12.59 -2.17 -0.82
CA LEU A 221 13.79 -2.46 -1.68
C LEU A 221 15.08 -1.63 -1.79
N LEU A 222 16.08 -2.21 -2.48
CA LEU A 222 17.47 -1.75 -2.52
C LEU A 222 18.09 -1.60 -3.91
N PRO A 223 18.34 -0.37 -4.36
CA PRO A 223 18.91 -0.06 -5.66
C PRO A 223 19.93 -1.02 -6.29
N ASN A 224 20.92 -1.56 -5.57
CA ASN A 224 21.95 -2.43 -6.19
C ASN A 224 21.53 -3.91 -6.36
N GLY A 225 20.22 -4.21 -6.38
CA GLY A 225 19.67 -5.56 -6.50
C GLY A 225 19.71 -6.37 -5.21
N LYS A 226 20.54 -5.96 -4.25
CA LYS A 226 20.91 -6.71 -3.05
C LYS A 226 20.46 -5.99 -1.75
N VAL A 227 20.00 -6.64 -0.65
CA VAL A 227 18.82 -6.04 0.09
C VAL A 227 18.51 -6.04 1.70
N LEU A 228 19.17 -5.35 2.71
CA LEU A 228 19.45 -5.43 4.26
C LEU A 228 18.55 -5.99 5.46
N VAL A 229 19.00 -6.91 6.43
CA VAL A 229 18.42 -7.64 7.68
C VAL A 229 18.99 -7.44 9.10
N THR A 230 18.47 -6.56 9.94
CA THR A 230 18.94 -6.45 11.33
C THR A 230 18.04 -6.90 12.44
N GLY A 231 18.66 -7.54 13.43
CA GLY A 231 18.13 -7.75 14.77
C GLY A 231 17.37 -9.07 14.87
N GLY A 232 16.50 -9.21 15.87
CA GLY A 232 15.62 -10.39 15.92
C GLY A 232 15.00 -10.59 17.29
N THR A 233 14.12 -11.55 17.45
CA THR A 233 13.75 -12.02 18.80
C THR A 233 14.66 -13.20 19.12
N SER A 234 14.45 -14.00 20.16
CA SER A 234 15.31 -15.16 20.36
C SER A 234 14.67 -16.26 21.15
N SER A 235 15.46 -17.25 21.57
CA SER A 235 15.22 -18.26 22.59
C SER A 235 15.94 -17.92 23.89
N GLY A 236 16.87 -16.94 23.83
CA GLY A 236 17.73 -16.47 24.91
C GLY A 236 18.52 -15.24 24.46
N GLY A 237 17.87 -14.09 24.54
CA GLY A 237 18.33 -12.77 24.11
C GLY A 237 18.13 -12.40 22.61
N VAL A 238 17.15 -11.51 22.29
CA VAL A 238 16.51 -10.93 21.04
C VAL A 238 17.41 -11.12 19.91
N LEU A 239 17.90 -10.09 19.28
CA LEU A 239 18.96 -10.23 18.35
C LEU A 239 19.43 -8.76 18.07
N SER A 240 20.75 -8.58 18.09
CA SER A 240 21.64 -7.45 17.86
C SER A 240 22.76 -7.52 16.76
N LEU A 241 22.95 -8.60 15.98
CA LEU A 241 24.00 -8.81 14.96
C LEU A 241 23.61 -8.62 13.41
N SER A 242 24.52 -8.74 12.39
CA SER A 242 24.30 -8.24 10.97
C SER A 242 25.23 -8.77 9.76
N GLU A 243 24.74 -9.17 8.51
CA GLU A 243 25.32 -9.65 7.17
C GLU A 243 24.91 -9.13 5.72
N LEU A 244 25.82 -8.78 4.77
CA LEU A 244 25.81 -8.58 3.25
C LEU A 244 24.79 -9.30 2.29
N TYR A 245 24.90 -9.22 0.94
CA TYR A 245 23.99 -9.79 -0.14
C TYR A 245 24.67 -9.93 -1.52
N ASP A 246 24.18 -10.84 -2.40
CA ASP A 246 24.19 -10.69 -3.88
C ASP A 246 23.13 -11.59 -4.58
N PRO A 247 22.15 -11.08 -5.37
CA PRO A 247 21.07 -11.82 -6.05
C PRO A 247 21.32 -13.24 -6.55
N ALA A 248 22.52 -13.45 -7.07
CA ALA A 248 22.85 -14.47 -8.04
C ALA A 248 22.86 -15.91 -7.48
N SER A 249 22.85 -16.10 -6.16
CA SER A 249 23.37 -17.34 -5.55
C SER A 249 22.64 -17.90 -4.31
N GLY A 250 21.57 -17.26 -3.82
CA GLY A 250 20.73 -17.77 -2.70
C GLY A 250 21.46 -18.20 -1.42
N SER A 251 22.42 -17.42 -0.92
CA SER A 251 23.52 -17.79 0.00
C SER A 251 23.98 -16.55 0.86
N TRP A 252 24.36 -16.54 2.17
CA TRP A 252 24.27 -15.46 3.23
C TRP A 252 25.72 -14.98 3.86
N SER A 253 26.07 -13.78 4.49
CA SER A 253 27.42 -13.35 5.15
C SER A 253 27.71 -11.82 5.51
N SER A 254 28.58 -11.39 6.48
CA SER A 254 28.68 -10.14 7.40
C SER A 254 28.46 -8.61 7.02
N ALA A 255 28.03 -7.82 8.03
CA ALA A 255 27.69 -6.37 8.08
C ALA A 255 27.81 -5.70 9.48
N GLY A 256 28.89 -5.91 10.25
CA GLY A 256 29.40 -4.87 11.20
C GLY A 256 29.39 -5.20 12.69
N VAL A 257 28.92 -4.25 13.52
CA VAL A 257 28.64 -4.35 14.99
C VAL A 257 27.71 -3.20 15.40
N MET A 258 26.43 -3.25 15.08
CA MET A 258 25.50 -2.30 15.65
C MET A 258 25.59 -2.40 17.21
N SER A 259 25.29 -1.38 18.03
CA SER A 259 25.52 -1.33 19.50
C SER A 259 24.31 -1.25 20.43
N GLU A 260 23.08 -1.09 19.95
CA GLU A 260 21.79 -1.26 20.64
C GLU A 260 20.62 -1.85 19.75
N THR A 261 20.43 -3.20 19.74
CA THR A 261 19.34 -4.15 19.23
C THR A 261 17.99 -3.64 18.75
N ARG A 262 17.17 -4.49 18.04
CA ARG A 262 15.71 -4.24 17.87
C ARG A 262 14.75 -5.41 18.12
N THR A 263 13.48 -5.05 18.33
CA THR A 263 12.28 -5.88 18.24
C THR A 263 11.48 -5.42 17.05
N HIS A 264 10.39 -6.12 16.73
CA HIS A 264 9.37 -6.00 15.70
C HIS A 264 9.49 -4.74 14.78
N HIS A 265 10.57 -4.41 14.09
CA HIS A 265 10.83 -3.00 13.69
C HIS A 265 10.38 -2.54 12.30
N SER A 266 10.92 -1.39 11.89
CA SER A 266 10.52 -0.44 10.85
C SER A 266 11.65 -0.10 9.88
N ALA A 267 11.32 0.62 8.77
CA ALA A 267 12.12 1.08 7.59
C ALA A 267 11.70 0.82 6.05
N ILE A 268 12.15 1.63 5.07
CA ILE A 268 12.24 1.45 3.56
C ILE A 268 13.58 2.06 3.08
N LEU A 269 14.01 1.90 1.83
CA LEU A 269 14.77 2.88 1.03
C LEU A 269 14.58 4.42 1.30
N LEU A 270 15.65 5.25 1.38
CA LEU A 270 15.66 6.68 0.97
C LEU A 270 16.38 6.80 -0.39
N SER A 271 16.21 7.93 -1.07
CA SER A 271 16.86 8.22 -2.35
C SER A 271 18.39 8.20 -2.34
N THR A 272 19.05 8.44 -1.20
CA THR A 272 20.51 8.62 -1.10
C THR A 272 21.34 7.39 -1.45
N GLY A 273 20.70 6.26 -1.73
CA GLY A 273 21.37 4.98 -1.52
C GLY A 273 21.75 4.82 -0.04
N ALA A 274 21.01 5.47 0.87
CA ALA A 274 21.01 5.38 2.33
C ALA A 274 19.52 5.36 2.79
N VAL A 275 19.21 5.20 4.08
CA VAL A 275 17.87 4.83 4.64
C VAL A 275 17.73 5.35 6.13
N LEU A 276 16.68 6.04 6.86
CA LEU A 276 16.44 6.89 8.22
C LEU A 276 15.52 6.34 9.38
N VAL A 277 15.85 6.17 10.75
CA VAL A 277 15.58 5.10 11.92
C VAL A 277 14.67 4.97 13.24
N MET A 278 14.24 5.83 14.19
CA MET A 278 13.35 5.46 15.40
C MET A 278 13.58 4.19 16.36
N GLY A 279 12.73 4.18 17.42
CA GLY A 279 12.12 3.20 18.37
C GLY A 279 12.76 1.90 18.90
N GLY A 280 12.27 1.39 20.04
CA GLY A 280 12.28 -0.06 20.37
C GLY A 280 12.04 -0.44 21.84
N SER A 281 11.58 -1.67 22.18
CA SER A 281 11.46 -2.14 23.59
C SER A 281 12.76 -2.58 24.12
N ASN A 282 13.10 -2.45 25.37
CA ASN A 282 14.05 -3.37 25.93
C ASN A 282 13.58 -3.76 27.34
N ALA A 283 12.83 -4.86 27.44
CA ALA A 283 12.49 -5.85 28.51
C ALA A 283 12.39 -5.46 29.95
N THR A 284 13.07 -4.41 30.35
CA THR A 284 12.70 -3.61 31.50
C THR A 284 11.78 -2.46 31.06
N SER A 285 11.89 -2.03 29.82
CA SER A 285 11.46 -0.71 29.35
C SER A 285 11.37 -0.72 27.80
N SER A 286 11.43 0.45 27.16
CA SER A 286 11.86 0.67 25.77
C SER A 286 13.07 1.60 25.77
N SER A 287 13.76 1.76 24.65
CA SER A 287 15.10 2.36 24.60
C SER A 287 15.35 3.20 23.35
N SER A 288 16.35 4.12 23.42
CA SER A 288 16.52 5.35 22.64
C SER A 288 17.57 5.54 21.50
N THR A 289 18.51 4.69 21.06
CA THR A 289 19.71 4.92 20.12
C THR A 289 19.72 5.59 18.69
N ALA A 290 20.75 5.55 17.78
CA ALA A 290 21.13 6.80 17.01
C ALA A 290 21.54 6.90 15.46
N GLU A 291 21.57 5.92 14.55
CA GLU A 291 22.65 5.90 13.52
C GLU A 291 22.29 5.87 11.95
N LEU A 292 23.12 6.32 10.92
CA LEU A 292 23.01 6.43 9.37
C LEU A 292 23.69 5.43 8.31
N TYR A 293 23.02 4.46 7.65
CA TYR A 293 23.69 3.32 6.79
C TYR A 293 24.26 4.20 5.59
N THR A 294 25.58 4.06 5.32
CA THR A 294 26.13 4.14 3.95
C THR A 294 26.50 2.75 3.34
N PRO A 295 25.67 2.12 2.47
CA PRO A 295 25.72 0.68 2.19
C PRO A 295 26.96 0.15 1.49
N SER A 296 27.67 1.07 0.84
CA SER A 296 28.96 0.85 0.22
C SER A 296 30.09 0.64 1.25
N THR A 297 29.89 0.94 2.54
CA THR A 297 30.92 0.81 3.59
C THR A 297 30.60 -0.21 4.70
N ASN A 298 29.35 -0.67 4.81
CA ASN A 298 28.99 -1.93 5.46
C ASN A 298 29.18 -2.05 7.00
N SER A 299 28.83 -1.04 7.82
CA SER A 299 28.74 -1.21 9.29
C SER A 299 27.79 -0.19 9.95
N TRP A 300 28.14 0.64 10.99
CA TRP A 300 27.30 1.69 11.71
C TRP A 300 27.84 3.06 12.36
N ALA A 301 27.06 4.07 12.83
CA ALA A 301 27.45 5.46 13.33
C ALA A 301 26.32 6.55 13.68
N SER A 302 26.37 7.19 14.86
CA SER A 302 25.28 7.89 15.64
C SER A 302 24.59 9.23 15.16
N THR A 303 23.67 9.77 16.02
CA THR A 303 22.85 11.04 16.02
C THR A 303 22.74 11.58 17.45
N ALA A 304 22.15 12.78 17.60
CA ALA A 304 21.56 13.32 18.84
C ALA A 304 20.27 12.60 19.31
N SER A 305 19.54 13.23 20.25
CA SER A 305 18.44 12.69 21.08
C SER A 305 17.09 13.42 21.03
N MET A 306 16.03 12.64 20.87
CA MET A 306 14.61 13.01 20.91
C MET A 306 13.95 13.01 22.37
N SER A 307 12.67 13.39 22.64
CA SER A 307 12.03 13.82 23.97
C SER A 307 11.52 12.82 25.09
N THR A 308 10.28 12.26 25.13
CA THR A 308 9.72 11.20 26.07
C THR A 308 9.23 9.77 25.52
N ALA A 309 10.07 8.85 25.01
CA ALA A 309 9.83 7.48 24.45
C ALA A 309 9.46 6.97 22.95
N ARG A 310 9.17 5.67 22.55
CA ARG A 310 8.37 5.08 21.36
C ARG A 310 8.42 3.61 20.81
N MET A 311 7.23 2.93 20.79
CA MET A 311 6.82 1.64 20.18
C MET A 311 6.08 1.48 18.83
N ASP A 312 5.95 0.23 18.36
CA ASP A 312 5.01 -0.44 17.45
C ASP A 312 4.72 0.12 16.02
N ALA A 313 5.52 1.02 15.44
CA ALA A 313 5.03 2.15 14.61
C ALA A 313 5.41 2.40 13.12
N SER A 314 4.74 3.41 12.49
CA SER A 314 4.74 3.78 11.04
C SER A 314 5.68 4.84 10.45
N VAL A 315 6.02 4.82 9.13
CA VAL A 315 7.06 5.76 8.66
C VAL A 315 7.34 5.96 7.14
N THR A 316 7.80 7.14 6.61
CA THR A 316 7.13 7.69 5.38
C THR A 316 7.69 8.62 4.23
N GLY A 317 8.68 8.30 3.40
CA GLY A 317 9.05 8.83 2.06
C GLY A 317 9.43 10.29 1.88
N LEU A 318 8.48 11.22 1.99
CA LEU A 318 8.50 12.65 1.63
C LEU A 318 9.78 13.17 0.87
N PRO A 319 9.93 12.99 -0.45
CA PRO A 319 10.72 13.75 -1.43
C PRO A 319 11.05 15.27 -1.33
N SER A 320 11.21 15.87 -0.15
CA SER A 320 12.31 16.84 0.06
C SER A 320 13.42 16.23 0.93
N GLY A 321 13.54 14.89 0.93
CA GLY A 321 14.55 14.15 1.69
C GLY A 321 14.14 13.94 3.15
N LYS A 322 13.68 15.04 3.78
CA LYS A 322 12.86 15.14 5.00
C LYS A 322 11.42 14.72 4.76
N VAL A 323 10.77 14.16 5.77
CA VAL A 323 9.51 13.34 5.70
C VAL A 323 8.73 13.23 7.04
N LEU A 324 7.39 12.89 7.41
CA LEU A 324 6.36 13.32 8.58
C LEU A 324 5.82 12.57 10.02
N VAL A 325 6.46 12.13 11.21
CA VAL A 325 6.12 10.91 12.19
C VAL A 325 5.11 10.82 13.36
N ALA A 326 3.89 10.30 13.09
CA ALA A 326 2.75 10.35 13.99
C ALA A 326 2.30 9.32 15.09
N GLY A 327 2.88 9.12 16.30
CA GLY A 327 2.12 8.65 17.52
C GLY A 327 2.49 7.35 18.27
N GLY A 328 3.00 7.33 19.52
CA GLY A 328 2.60 6.25 20.50
C GLY A 328 2.91 5.95 22.06
N SER A 329 3.96 5.91 22.96
CA SER A 329 5.45 5.78 23.20
C SER A 329 5.97 6.46 24.47
N GLY A 330 5.53 6.04 25.65
CA GLY A 330 6.15 6.14 26.98
C GLY A 330 6.04 4.83 27.76
N PRO A 331 6.23 4.80 29.08
CA PRO A 331 5.68 3.75 29.96
C PRO A 331 4.29 4.04 30.51
N ASP A 332 3.73 5.22 30.22
CA ASP A 332 2.90 5.92 31.22
C ASP A 332 1.46 6.25 30.76
N GLY A 333 0.91 5.47 29.82
CA GLY A 333 -0.50 5.56 29.44
C GLY A 333 -0.79 6.27 28.13
N ARG A 334 -0.06 5.95 27.05
CA ARG A 334 -0.36 6.31 25.64
C ARG A 334 -0.34 7.78 25.24
N LEU A 335 -0.03 8.16 23.98
CA LEU A 335 0.48 9.56 23.79
C LEU A 335 0.52 10.31 22.45
N SER A 336 1.06 11.54 22.57
CA SER A 336 0.87 12.71 21.73
C SER A 336 2.01 13.77 21.51
N SER A 337 3.33 13.51 21.55
CA SER A 337 4.53 14.36 21.11
C SER A 337 4.82 14.42 19.56
N ALA A 338 5.92 14.96 18.94
CA ALA A 338 6.22 15.08 17.45
C ALA A 338 7.41 15.99 16.87
N GLU A 339 8.25 15.60 15.88
CA GLU A 339 9.48 16.33 15.36
C GLU A 339 9.43 17.04 13.92
N VAL A 340 10.41 17.86 13.40
CA VAL A 340 10.19 18.94 12.32
C VAL A 340 11.12 19.31 11.06
N PHE A 341 12.36 18.87 10.83
CA PHE A 341 13.32 19.10 9.69
C PHE A 341 13.85 17.84 8.88
N ASP A 342 15.17 17.56 8.66
CA ASP A 342 15.73 16.65 7.59
C ASP A 342 17.02 15.76 7.75
N PRO A 343 17.19 14.65 6.98
CA PRO A 343 18.33 13.72 7.02
C PRO A 343 19.78 14.25 6.94
N SER A 344 20.03 15.37 6.26
CA SER A 344 21.41 15.86 6.03
C SER A 344 22.11 16.21 7.33
N THR A 345 21.35 16.61 8.36
CA THR A 345 21.88 17.17 9.60
C THR A 345 21.99 16.18 10.77
N ARG A 346 21.44 14.97 10.69
CA ARG A 346 21.64 13.89 11.71
C ARG A 346 21.34 14.27 13.21
N THR A 347 20.57 15.31 13.55
CA THR A 347 20.15 15.66 14.94
C THR A 347 18.62 15.46 15.19
N TRP A 348 17.84 16.23 16.00
CA TRP A 348 16.38 16.02 16.30
C TRP A 348 15.54 17.30 16.64
N ALA A 349 14.19 17.38 16.46
CA ALA A 349 13.33 18.61 16.65
C ALA A 349 11.82 18.47 17.12
N ALA A 350 10.85 19.36 16.76
CA ALA A 350 9.53 19.51 17.46
C ALA A 350 8.33 20.24 16.70
N THR A 351 7.03 20.00 17.02
CA THR A 351 5.74 20.54 16.39
C THR A 351 4.53 20.86 17.40
N GLY A 352 3.23 21.09 17.03
CA GLY A 352 2.07 21.45 17.98
C GLY A 352 0.70 20.63 18.10
N SER A 353 -0.06 20.68 19.24
CA SER A 353 -0.79 19.55 19.96
C SER A 353 -2.15 18.82 19.58
N MET A 354 -2.43 17.68 20.27
CA MET A 354 -3.15 16.43 19.88
C MET A 354 -4.40 16.10 20.72
N SER A 355 -5.55 15.84 20.09
CA SER A 355 -6.82 15.67 20.81
C SER A 355 -6.99 14.41 21.70
N THR A 356 -5.99 13.50 21.85
CA THR A 356 -5.84 12.51 22.98
C THR A 356 -4.40 11.87 23.10
N SER A 357 -4.21 10.53 22.96
CA SER A 357 -2.97 9.74 23.27
C SER A 357 -2.89 8.27 22.65
N ARG A 358 -2.20 7.82 21.55
CA ARG A 358 -2.40 6.42 20.89
C ARG A 358 -1.22 5.43 20.62
N SER A 359 -1.37 4.33 19.82
CA SER A 359 -0.43 3.17 19.47
C SER A 359 -0.86 1.95 18.49
N GLY A 360 -0.89 1.93 17.15
CA GLY A 360 -1.98 1.23 16.43
C GLY A 360 -1.86 0.29 15.24
N HIS A 361 -1.62 0.56 13.95
CA HIS A 361 -0.91 1.58 13.21
C HIS A 361 -1.37 1.63 11.77
N ALA A 362 -0.94 2.56 10.93
CA ALA A 362 -1.07 2.35 9.50
C ALA A 362 -0.20 3.34 8.72
N ALA A 363 -0.56 3.69 7.47
CA ALA A 363 -0.13 4.85 6.67
C ALA A 363 -0.59 4.65 5.19
N VAL A 364 -1.17 5.57 4.37
CA VAL A 364 -1.07 5.52 2.86
C VAL A 364 -1.09 6.80 2.05
N LEU A 365 0.08 7.16 1.51
CA LEU A 365 0.37 8.39 0.77
C LEU A 365 -0.63 8.73 -0.31
N LEU A 366 -0.84 10.00 -0.68
CA LEU A 366 -1.18 10.57 -2.00
C LEU A 366 -0.05 11.31 -2.79
N ILE A 367 1.12 11.82 -2.41
CA ILE A 367 1.95 12.70 -3.31
C ILE A 367 1.37 14.09 -3.56
N ALA A 368 0.67 14.39 -4.67
CA ALA A 368 0.66 15.74 -5.28
C ALA A 368 0.43 16.97 -4.38
N SER A 369 -0.52 16.99 -3.43
CA SER A 369 -0.65 18.16 -2.54
C SER A 369 0.58 18.38 -1.60
N ALA A 370 1.51 17.42 -1.52
CA ALA A 370 2.64 17.23 -0.59
C ALA A 370 2.26 16.74 0.82
N ARG A 371 1.12 16.04 0.86
CA ARG A 371 0.19 15.81 1.98
C ARG A 371 0.77 15.03 3.18
N VAL A 372 -0.07 14.45 4.04
CA VAL A 372 0.12 13.22 4.89
C VAL A 372 -1.21 12.88 5.61
N LEU A 373 -1.56 11.67 6.07
CA LEU A 373 -2.98 11.24 6.26
C LEU A 373 -3.03 10.12 7.32
N VAL A 374 -4.17 9.85 8.00
CA VAL A 374 -4.24 9.16 9.31
C VAL A 374 -5.68 9.13 9.81
N ALA A 375 -6.06 8.23 10.73
CA ALA A 375 -7.44 8.14 11.24
C ALA A 375 -7.78 7.07 12.30
N GLY A 376 -9.06 6.95 12.74
CA GLY A 376 -9.80 5.98 13.58
C GLY A 376 -9.20 5.55 14.94
N GLY A 377 -9.84 4.57 15.67
CA GLY A 377 -9.48 3.61 16.82
C GLY A 377 -9.86 3.66 18.35
N THR A 378 -9.27 2.96 19.34
CA THR A 378 -9.41 3.02 20.87
C THR A 378 -9.25 4.26 21.85
N ASP A 379 -10.01 4.45 22.98
CA ASP A 379 -9.94 5.68 23.88
C ASP A 379 -9.23 5.63 25.19
N GLY A 380 -8.89 6.85 25.66
CA GLY A 380 -9.09 7.47 26.98
C GLY A 380 -9.18 6.53 28.18
N ALA A 381 -9.97 5.48 28.02
CA ALA A 381 -10.08 4.33 28.91
C ALA A 381 -9.99 2.96 28.20
N GLY A 382 -10.68 2.72 27.06
CA GLY A 382 -10.93 1.37 26.51
C GLY A 382 -11.08 1.23 24.99
N LYS A 383 -11.57 2.23 24.26
CA LYS A 383 -12.69 1.91 23.36
C LYS A 383 -12.63 2.51 21.95
N ALA A 384 -12.70 1.73 20.86
CA ALA A 384 -12.38 2.17 19.48
C ALA A 384 -13.29 3.15 18.64
N THR A 385 -12.99 3.54 17.36
CA THR A 385 -13.40 4.88 16.80
C THR A 385 -13.50 5.20 15.33
N ALA A 386 -14.29 6.27 15.10
CA ALA A 386 -14.43 7.04 13.87
C ALA A 386 -13.80 8.48 13.76
N SER A 387 -12.59 8.80 13.24
CA SER A 387 -12.02 10.20 13.25
C SER A 387 -10.53 10.46 12.80
N VAL A 388 -10.08 11.72 12.62
CA VAL A 388 -8.84 12.21 11.92
C VAL A 388 -8.05 13.36 12.63
N GLU A 389 -6.91 13.90 12.12
CA GLU A 389 -6.36 15.31 12.31
C GLU A 389 -5.06 15.53 11.47
N VAL A 390 -4.76 16.74 10.89
CA VAL A 390 -4.33 17.06 9.46
C VAL A 390 -2.97 17.75 9.05
N TYR A 391 -2.05 18.23 9.87
CA TYR A 391 -0.67 18.83 9.61
C TYR A 391 -0.34 19.79 8.46
N ASP A 392 0.86 20.41 8.49
CA ASP A 392 1.59 21.19 7.47
C ASP A 392 3.16 21.07 7.47
N PRO A 393 3.82 20.74 6.34
CA PRO A 393 5.27 20.52 6.22
C PRO A 393 6.04 21.83 5.98
N GLY A 394 5.31 22.93 5.74
CA GLY A 394 5.71 24.27 6.09
C GLY A 394 5.51 24.54 7.58
N ASN A 395 4.29 24.40 8.12
CA ASN A 395 3.88 25.09 9.36
C ASN A 395 4.08 24.37 10.73
N GLY A 396 3.92 23.06 10.87
CA GLY A 396 4.08 22.42 12.20
C GLY A 396 2.82 22.07 13.03
N THR A 397 1.57 22.23 12.59
CA THR A 397 0.40 22.28 13.52
C THR A 397 -0.75 21.33 13.23
N TRP A 398 -1.79 21.29 14.07
CA TRP A 398 -2.85 20.26 14.15
C TRP A 398 -4.26 20.93 14.49
N SER A 399 -5.42 20.57 13.87
CA SER A 399 -6.81 21.17 13.99
C SER A 399 -8.01 20.35 13.34
N ALA A 400 -9.26 20.87 13.13
CA ALA A 400 -10.53 20.05 12.94
C ALA A 400 -11.38 19.99 11.60
N THR A 401 -12.07 18.84 11.30
CA THR A 401 -13.10 18.42 10.23
C THR A 401 -13.93 17.09 10.51
N GLY A 402 -13.98 16.02 9.68
CA GLY A 402 -15.03 14.96 9.66
C GLY A 402 -14.87 13.71 10.57
N VAL A 403 -15.86 12.79 10.51
CA VAL A 403 -15.91 11.44 11.17
C VAL A 403 -16.58 10.39 10.25
N MET A 404 -16.51 9.09 10.56
CA MET A 404 -17.22 8.02 9.82
C MET A 404 -18.35 7.38 10.67
N SER A 405 -19.24 6.60 10.04
CA SER A 405 -20.54 6.15 10.62
C SER A 405 -20.46 5.14 11.79
N GLN A 406 -19.37 4.40 11.91
CA GLN A 406 -19.02 3.39 12.90
C GLN A 406 -17.56 3.63 13.29
N ALA A 407 -16.87 2.71 13.96
CA ALA A 407 -15.58 2.98 14.60
C ALA A 407 -14.51 1.94 14.15
N ARG A 408 -13.17 2.07 14.09
CA ARG A 408 -12.18 0.92 14.05
C ARG A 408 -10.74 1.18 14.48
N ALA A 409 -9.92 0.15 14.74
CA ALA A 409 -8.51 0.05 15.24
C ALA A 409 -7.57 -1.17 14.80
N GLY A 410 -7.09 -1.42 13.57
CA GLY A 410 -6.59 -2.73 13.08
C GLY A 410 -6.61 -3.05 11.59
N SER A 411 -7.10 -2.10 10.79
CA SER A 411 -6.72 -1.63 9.43
C SER A 411 -5.71 -2.34 8.57
N THR A 412 -5.96 -2.11 7.28
CA THR A 412 -4.97 -1.89 6.24
C THR A 412 -5.31 -0.65 5.49
N LEU A 413 -4.37 -0.13 4.74
CA LEU A 413 -4.65 1.08 4.00
C LEU A 413 -3.91 1.11 2.74
N THR A 414 -4.42 1.95 1.84
CA THR A 414 -4.35 1.57 0.46
C THR A 414 -4.61 2.78 -0.49
N LEU A 415 -3.79 2.88 -1.57
CA LEU A 415 -3.57 3.98 -2.56
C LEU A 415 -4.61 4.19 -3.71
N LEU A 416 -5.09 5.35 -4.18
CA LEU A 416 -5.89 5.40 -5.43
C LEU A 416 -5.52 6.53 -6.44
N PRO A 417 -5.50 6.28 -7.77
CA PRO A 417 -4.80 7.06 -8.79
C PRO A 417 -4.82 8.58 -8.61
N SER A 418 -6.02 9.17 -8.58
CA SER A 418 -6.27 10.62 -8.65
C SER A 418 -6.38 11.32 -7.29
N GLY A 419 -6.40 10.59 -6.16
CA GLY A 419 -7.06 11.11 -4.96
C GLY A 419 -7.10 10.19 -3.76
N ARG A 420 -8.26 9.64 -3.47
CA ARG A 420 -8.69 9.05 -2.16
C ARG A 420 -8.19 7.60 -1.96
N VAL A 421 -8.75 6.82 -1.01
CA VAL A 421 -7.93 6.11 0.01
C VAL A 421 -8.57 4.81 0.68
N LEU A 422 -8.39 3.51 0.27
CA LEU A 422 -9.33 2.39 0.66
C LEU A 422 -9.44 1.96 2.11
N ALA A 423 -10.65 2.07 2.64
CA ALA A 423 -11.07 1.57 3.93
C ALA A 423 -11.77 0.20 3.97
N MET A 424 -11.34 -0.72 4.86
CA MET A 424 -12.03 -1.95 5.32
C MET A 424 -11.31 -2.54 6.59
N GLY A 425 -11.88 -3.33 7.50
CA GLY A 425 -11.21 -3.59 8.81
C GLY A 425 -11.90 -3.80 10.18
N GLY A 426 -11.20 -4.18 11.26
CA GLY A 426 -11.82 -4.85 12.45
C GLY A 426 -12.23 -4.23 13.80
N SER A 427 -12.01 -5.01 14.91
CA SER A 427 -12.26 -5.24 16.41
C SER A 427 -13.21 -4.39 17.42
N SER A 428 -14.17 -4.92 18.27
CA SER A 428 -15.19 -4.06 19.05
C SER A 428 -16.15 -4.27 20.33
N GLY A 429 -16.30 -5.38 21.09
CA GLY A 429 -17.47 -5.81 21.92
C GLY A 429 -17.88 -7.34 21.97
N THR A 430 -17.79 -8.20 20.92
CA THR A 430 -18.20 -9.65 20.83
C THR A 430 -17.48 -10.50 19.72
N GLY A 431 -17.94 -10.55 18.45
CA GLY A 431 -17.26 -11.23 17.28
C GLY A 431 -17.59 -10.62 15.88
N ALA A 432 -16.62 -10.57 14.94
CA ALA A 432 -16.44 -9.58 13.83
C ALA A 432 -17.60 -9.01 12.95
N LEU A 433 -17.33 -7.86 12.30
CA LEU A 433 -18.26 -7.10 11.46
C LEU A 433 -17.97 -7.19 9.94
N SER A 434 -18.94 -6.76 9.15
CA SER A 434 -18.84 -6.47 7.73
C SER A 434 -19.06 -4.96 7.37
N SER A 435 -17.98 -4.16 7.15
CA SER A 435 -17.93 -2.81 6.53
C SER A 435 -16.59 -2.33 5.63
N ALA A 436 -16.54 -1.85 4.32
CA ALA A 436 -15.72 -0.83 3.50
C ALA A 436 -16.40 0.51 2.95
N GLU A 437 -15.73 1.69 2.80
CA GLU A 437 -16.30 3.00 2.28
C GLU A 437 -15.23 4.02 1.79
N VAL A 438 -15.63 5.07 1.04
CA VAL A 438 -14.91 5.99 0.11
C VAL A 438 -14.87 7.53 0.46
N TYR A 439 -13.70 8.23 0.46
CA TYR A 439 -13.54 9.70 0.83
C TYR A 439 -13.96 10.74 -0.25
N GLU A 440 -13.52 12.02 -0.13
CA GLU A 440 -12.84 12.80 -1.20
C GLU A 440 -11.77 13.86 -0.76
N PRO A 441 -10.44 13.80 -1.18
CA PRO A 441 -9.34 14.73 -0.88
C PRO A 441 -9.75 16.12 -0.42
N GLY A 442 -10.49 16.83 -1.27
CA GLY A 442 -10.82 18.23 -1.05
C GLY A 442 -11.85 18.53 0.04
N THR A 443 -12.57 17.54 0.59
CA THR A 443 -13.93 17.80 1.14
C THR A 443 -14.16 17.57 2.63
N GLY A 444 -13.67 16.48 3.22
CA GLY A 444 -14.05 16.03 4.57
C GLY A 444 -14.94 14.79 4.64
N ILE A 445 -15.35 14.23 3.48
CA ILE A 445 -16.60 13.47 3.36
C ILE A 445 -16.46 11.94 3.21
N TRP A 446 -17.42 11.25 3.84
CA TRP A 446 -17.74 9.82 3.87
C TRP A 446 -18.68 9.39 2.71
N THR A 447 -18.50 8.21 2.10
CA THR A 447 -19.39 7.67 1.02
C THR A 447 -19.45 6.13 0.92
N PRO A 448 -20.53 5.46 1.41
CA PRO A 448 -20.66 3.98 1.55
C PRO A 448 -20.31 3.16 0.31
N THR A 449 -19.73 1.97 0.51
CA THR A 449 -19.80 0.88 -0.48
C THR A 449 -20.78 -0.21 0.02
N ALA A 450 -21.28 -1.05 -0.88
CA ALA A 450 -22.26 -2.12 -0.56
C ALA A 450 -21.57 -3.31 0.12
N THR A 451 -22.15 -3.98 1.14
CA THR A 451 -21.44 -5.01 1.95
C THR A 451 -20.79 -6.17 1.17
N THR A 452 -19.57 -6.58 1.54
CA THR A 452 -19.22 -7.99 1.29
C THR A 452 -20.04 -8.84 2.25
N ALA A 453 -20.45 -10.01 1.78
CA ALA A 453 -21.20 -10.99 2.55
C ALA A 453 -20.35 -11.74 3.61
N GLY A 454 -19.40 -11.07 4.28
CA GLY A 454 -18.61 -11.71 5.33
C GLY A 454 -17.42 -10.95 5.94
N ALA A 455 -17.35 -10.93 7.28
CA ALA A 455 -16.37 -10.22 8.14
C ALA A 455 -14.91 -10.73 8.05
N HIS A 456 -13.90 -10.30 8.87
CA HIS A 456 -12.45 -10.72 8.71
C HIS A 456 -11.30 -10.31 9.77
N SER A 457 -11.17 -10.68 11.05
CA SER A 457 -10.17 -10.12 12.05
C SER A 457 -8.57 -10.31 12.06
N GLY A 458 -7.79 -10.19 10.95
CA GLY A 458 -6.27 -10.32 10.92
C GLY A 458 -5.49 -11.00 9.74
N HIS A 459 -4.82 -10.23 8.85
CA HIS A 459 -4.35 -10.66 7.49
C HIS A 459 -3.51 -9.66 6.68
N VAL A 460 -3.36 -9.74 5.33
CA VAL A 460 -2.58 -8.78 4.52
C VAL A 460 -3.06 -8.48 3.08
N SER A 461 -3.06 -7.22 2.63
CA SER A 461 -3.48 -6.55 1.38
C SER A 461 -2.42 -6.35 0.32
N VAL A 462 -2.77 -6.60 -0.96
CA VAL A 462 -1.78 -6.95 -1.99
C VAL A 462 -2.20 -6.82 -3.46
N MET A 463 -1.37 -6.12 -4.23
CA MET A 463 -1.95 -5.21 -5.20
C MET A 463 -1.95 -5.60 -6.69
N LEU A 464 -3.09 -5.51 -7.39
CA LEU A 464 -3.24 -6.11 -8.73
C LEU A 464 -3.16 -5.08 -9.88
N PRO A 465 -2.07 -5.04 -10.69
CA PRO A 465 -1.63 -3.92 -11.55
C PRO A 465 -2.70 -3.05 -12.25
N SER A 466 -3.77 -3.70 -12.72
CA SER A 466 -4.94 -3.19 -13.45
C SER A 466 -5.69 -1.98 -12.90
N GLY A 467 -5.53 -1.65 -11.63
CA GLY A 467 -6.51 -0.85 -10.88
C GLY A 467 -7.37 -1.69 -9.94
N ARG A 468 -7.02 -2.94 -9.60
CA ARG A 468 -7.95 -3.87 -8.94
C ARG A 468 -7.28 -4.76 -7.91
N VAL A 469 -8.06 -5.55 -7.16
CA VAL A 469 -7.77 -5.73 -5.74
C VAL A 469 -8.45 -6.91 -5.00
N LEU A 470 -7.66 -7.79 -4.38
CA LEU A 470 -7.88 -9.16 -3.85
C LEU A 470 -8.05 -9.42 -2.33
N VAL A 471 -8.86 -10.37 -1.82
CA VAL A 471 -8.76 -10.97 -0.43
C VAL A 471 -8.15 -12.33 -0.41
N ALA A 472 -7.37 -12.58 0.63
CA ALA A 472 -7.02 -13.92 1.01
C ALA A 472 -7.20 -14.18 2.49
N GLY A 473 -8.24 -14.92 2.86
CA GLY A 473 -8.22 -15.72 4.07
C GLY A 473 -8.39 -14.97 5.38
N GLY A 474 -7.65 -15.35 6.41
CA GLY A 474 -7.90 -15.04 7.82
C GLY A 474 -9.24 -15.56 8.33
N LEU A 475 -9.47 -15.45 9.64
CA LEU A 475 -10.81 -15.57 10.26
C LEU A 475 -11.83 -14.36 9.91
N GLY A 476 -12.99 -14.49 9.31
CA GLY A 476 -14.24 -13.65 9.56
C GLY A 476 -14.74 -13.08 10.92
N ALA A 477 -15.90 -13.58 11.47
CA ALA A 477 -16.79 -13.13 12.58
C ALA A 477 -17.15 -14.02 13.83
N ASP A 478 -17.22 -15.34 13.74
CA ASP A 478 -17.60 -16.35 14.76
C ASP A 478 -16.49 -16.96 15.68
N GLY A 479 -15.23 -16.53 15.55
CA GLY A 479 -13.97 -17.08 16.09
C GLY A 479 -13.02 -17.79 15.08
N ASN A 480 -13.47 -18.31 13.93
CA ASN A 480 -12.79 -19.41 13.20
C ASN A 480 -12.06 -19.07 11.88
N ALA A 481 -10.93 -19.73 11.58
CA ALA A 481 -10.13 -19.49 10.37
C ALA A 481 -10.92 -19.57 9.08
N SER A 482 -10.52 -18.78 8.08
CA SER A 482 -11.22 -18.74 6.82
C SER A 482 -10.38 -18.26 5.63
N ALA A 483 -11.02 -18.31 4.47
CA ALA A 483 -10.46 -18.94 3.27
C ALA A 483 -10.88 -18.27 1.95
N GLY A 484 -11.23 -16.98 1.91
CA GLY A 484 -11.88 -16.43 0.70
C GLY A 484 -11.32 -15.15 0.11
N VAL A 485 -12.08 -14.59 -0.83
CA VAL A 485 -11.67 -13.81 -2.00
C VAL A 485 -12.84 -13.07 -2.65
N GLU A 486 -12.53 -11.91 -3.17
CA GLU A 486 -13.26 -11.02 -4.08
C GLU A 486 -12.28 -10.06 -4.77
N VAL A 487 -12.84 -9.23 -5.66
CA VAL A 487 -12.34 -7.94 -6.15
C VAL A 487 -13.54 -6.98 -6.28
N PHE A 488 -13.40 -5.85 -6.98
CA PHE A 488 -14.40 -4.81 -7.30
C PHE A 488 -13.83 -3.99 -8.45
N GLU A 489 -14.68 -3.45 -9.31
CA GLU A 489 -14.26 -2.53 -10.37
C GLU A 489 -14.30 -1.10 -9.80
N PRO A 490 -13.15 -0.49 -9.41
CA PRO A 490 -13.03 0.66 -8.49
C PRO A 490 -14.12 1.71 -8.46
N ILE A 491 -14.59 2.06 -9.64
CA ILE A 491 -15.38 3.24 -9.91
C ILE A 491 -16.83 3.00 -9.45
N ALA A 492 -17.21 1.73 -9.21
CA ALA A 492 -18.57 1.30 -8.94
C ALA A 492 -18.97 1.21 -7.46
N GLY A 493 -18.04 0.98 -6.50
CA GLY A 493 -18.47 0.76 -5.10
C GLY A 493 -18.97 -0.66 -4.79
N THR A 494 -18.66 -1.69 -5.60
CA THR A 494 -19.28 -3.04 -5.58
C THR A 494 -18.36 -4.27 -5.64
N TRP A 495 -18.59 -5.26 -4.75
CA TRP A 495 -17.77 -6.48 -4.61
C TRP A 495 -18.05 -7.63 -5.58
N SER A 496 -17.10 -8.55 -5.71
CA SER A 496 -17.14 -9.66 -6.66
C SER A 496 -16.24 -10.84 -6.26
N ARG A 497 -16.79 -11.95 -5.73
CA ARG A 497 -16.02 -13.17 -5.35
C ARG A 497 -15.14 -13.70 -6.49
N THR A 498 -13.95 -14.21 -6.15
CA THR A 498 -12.94 -14.74 -7.10
C THR A 498 -12.29 -16.00 -6.54
N GLY A 499 -13.08 -17.07 -6.50
CA GLY A 499 -12.72 -18.36 -5.92
C GLY A 499 -12.70 -18.35 -4.38
N SER A 500 -11.92 -19.27 -3.83
CA SER A 500 -11.55 -19.40 -2.42
C SER A 500 -10.10 -19.87 -2.33
N LEU A 501 -9.43 -19.54 -1.23
CA LEU A 501 -8.26 -20.28 -0.77
C LEU A 501 -8.66 -21.73 -0.46
N ALA A 502 -7.79 -22.66 -0.83
CA ALA A 502 -7.89 -24.08 -0.49
C ALA A 502 -7.76 -24.34 1.03
N ALA A 503 -7.18 -23.43 1.81
CA ALA A 503 -7.23 -23.50 3.26
C ALA A 503 -7.50 -22.16 3.97
N ALA A 504 -8.40 -22.28 4.94
CA ALA A 504 -8.72 -21.29 5.95
C ALA A 504 -7.48 -20.88 6.78
N ARG A 505 -7.03 -19.61 6.74
CA ARG A 505 -5.67 -19.26 7.21
C ARG A 505 -5.56 -17.92 7.91
N HIS A 506 -5.22 -17.82 9.19
CA HIS A 506 -5.21 -16.53 9.89
C HIS A 506 -3.90 -16.11 10.53
N ASN A 507 -3.85 -14.80 10.83
CA ASN A 507 -2.63 -14.04 10.95
C ASN A 507 -1.64 -14.39 9.81
N HIS A 508 -2.17 -14.67 8.62
CA HIS A 508 -1.35 -15.05 7.47
C HIS A 508 -0.65 -13.80 6.90
N THR A 509 0.19 -13.90 5.86
CA THR A 509 0.39 -12.71 4.99
C THR A 509 0.48 -13.00 3.53
N THR A 510 0.54 -11.92 2.78
CA THR A 510 0.30 -11.87 1.38
C THR A 510 1.25 -10.77 0.85
N THR A 511 1.91 -10.83 -0.32
CA THR A 511 2.40 -9.64 -1.07
C THR A 511 2.63 -9.94 -2.55
N ARG A 512 2.69 -8.82 -3.26
CA ARG A 512 2.64 -8.59 -4.68
C ARG A 512 3.97 -8.99 -5.28
N LEU A 513 3.93 -9.58 -6.46
CA LEU A 513 5.12 -9.88 -7.24
C LEU A 513 5.39 -8.73 -8.24
N PRO A 514 6.58 -8.58 -8.85
CA PRO A 514 6.78 -7.64 -9.94
C PRO A 514 5.93 -8.02 -11.16
N SER A 515 5.68 -9.31 -11.34
CA SER A 515 4.68 -9.87 -12.27
C SER A 515 3.23 -9.52 -11.90
N GLY A 516 2.99 -8.75 -10.84
CA GLY A 516 1.67 -8.27 -10.44
C GLY A 516 0.79 -9.29 -9.72
N LYS A 517 1.16 -10.57 -9.75
CA LYS A 517 0.55 -11.66 -8.99
C LYS A 517 0.76 -11.46 -7.48
N VAL A 518 0.26 -12.37 -6.66
CA VAL A 518 0.19 -12.20 -5.20
C VAL A 518 0.42 -13.51 -4.48
N LEU A 519 1.46 -13.71 -3.67
CA LEU A 519 1.48 -14.90 -2.79
C LEU A 519 0.69 -14.62 -1.52
N VAL A 520 -0.11 -15.59 -1.04
CA VAL A 520 -0.64 -15.70 0.33
C VAL A 520 0.03 -16.81 1.10
N ALA A 521 1.04 -16.44 1.84
CA ALA A 521 1.81 -17.33 2.66
C ALA A 521 1.18 -17.52 4.05
N GLY A 522 1.05 -18.78 4.46
CA GLY A 522 1.00 -19.27 5.84
C GLY A 522 -0.29 -19.07 6.61
N GLY A 523 -0.19 -19.13 7.94
CA GLY A 523 -1.25 -18.78 8.89
C GLY A 523 -1.75 -19.98 9.70
N SER A 524 -2.92 -19.87 10.31
CA SER A 524 -3.55 -21.00 11.03
C SER A 524 -5.01 -21.19 10.66
N ASN A 525 -5.44 -22.45 10.58
CA ASN A 525 -6.82 -22.83 10.32
C ASN A 525 -7.68 -22.98 11.61
N GLY A 526 -7.20 -22.50 12.76
CA GLY A 526 -7.86 -22.67 14.06
C GLY A 526 -7.61 -24.06 14.67
N SER A 527 -7.70 -25.14 13.87
CA SER A 527 -7.31 -26.49 14.30
C SER A 527 -5.79 -26.72 14.34
N GLY A 528 -5.02 -25.88 13.65
CA GLY A 528 -3.58 -25.96 13.56
C GLY A 528 -2.99 -24.86 12.68
N ALA A 529 -1.68 -24.71 12.75
CA ALA A 529 -0.94 -23.83 11.85
C ALA A 529 -0.80 -24.48 10.45
N LEU A 530 -0.63 -23.69 9.39
CA LEU A 530 -0.88 -24.16 8.03
C LEU A 530 0.35 -24.32 7.15
N ALA A 531 0.39 -25.51 6.54
CA ALA A 531 1.34 -25.96 5.54
C ALA A 531 0.91 -25.73 4.08
N THR A 532 -0.31 -25.29 3.84
CA THR A 532 -0.78 -25.00 2.48
C THR A 532 -0.55 -23.54 2.16
N VAL A 533 -0.13 -23.20 0.94
CA VAL A 533 0.05 -21.80 0.50
C VAL A 533 -0.20 -21.62 -0.99
N GLU A 534 -0.68 -20.41 -1.31
CA GLU A 534 -1.51 -20.14 -2.46
C GLU A 534 -1.15 -18.77 -3.03
N LEU A 535 -0.76 -18.74 -4.31
CA LEU A 535 -0.66 -17.52 -5.07
C LEU A 535 -1.99 -17.18 -5.72
N TYR A 536 -2.29 -15.90 -5.83
CA TYR A 536 -3.30 -15.35 -6.69
C TYR A 536 -2.73 -14.68 -7.93
N ASP A 537 -3.22 -15.08 -9.09
CA ASP A 537 -3.05 -14.36 -10.36
C ASP A 537 -4.19 -13.36 -10.56
N PRO A 538 -3.96 -12.07 -10.85
CA PRO A 538 -5.02 -11.08 -11.08
C PRO A 538 -5.51 -10.92 -12.51
N ALA A 539 -4.74 -11.42 -13.47
CA ALA A 539 -5.05 -11.34 -14.90
C ALA A 539 -5.80 -12.61 -15.32
N ALA A 540 -5.33 -13.76 -14.85
CA ALA A 540 -6.02 -15.05 -14.95
C ALA A 540 -7.01 -15.29 -13.79
N GLY A 541 -6.92 -14.53 -12.69
CA GLY A 541 -7.97 -14.28 -11.69
C GLY A 541 -8.19 -15.31 -10.58
N THR A 542 -7.14 -15.91 -9.99
CA THR A 542 -7.34 -17.15 -9.21
C THR A 542 -6.30 -17.54 -8.19
N TRP A 543 -6.76 -18.35 -7.23
CA TRP A 543 -5.95 -19.14 -6.30
C TRP A 543 -5.26 -20.33 -6.93
N THR A 544 -3.97 -20.39 -6.68
CA THR A 544 -3.02 -21.28 -7.32
C THR A 544 -2.01 -21.71 -6.26
N ALA A 545 -2.21 -22.89 -5.72
CA ALA A 545 -1.37 -23.47 -4.70
C ALA A 545 -0.51 -24.62 -5.32
N THR A 546 0.57 -25.08 -4.68
CA THR A 546 1.80 -25.47 -5.42
C THR A 546 2.58 -26.78 -5.01
N GLY A 547 2.17 -27.55 -4.00
CA GLY A 547 2.92 -28.61 -3.26
C GLY A 547 2.27 -29.04 -1.90
N SER A 548 3.05 -29.20 -0.81
CA SER A 548 2.62 -29.14 0.62
C SER A 548 3.79 -28.79 1.57
N LEU A 549 3.69 -27.76 2.43
CA LEU A 549 4.80 -27.31 3.30
C LEU A 549 5.24 -28.29 4.44
N ALA A 550 6.48 -28.78 4.44
CA ALA A 550 7.22 -29.55 5.48
C ALA A 550 7.53 -28.81 6.82
N GLY A 551 6.61 -27.96 7.24
CA GLY A 551 6.56 -27.26 8.53
C GLY A 551 5.12 -26.79 8.75
N VAL A 552 4.75 -26.19 9.88
CA VAL A 552 3.38 -25.63 10.09
C VAL A 552 3.44 -24.32 10.92
N HIS A 553 2.76 -23.21 10.56
CA HIS A 553 3.20 -21.87 11.05
C HIS A 553 2.13 -20.71 11.06
N GLN A 554 1.92 -19.93 12.14
CA GLN A 554 0.92 -18.81 12.22
C GLN A 554 1.37 -17.48 12.91
N ARG A 555 0.83 -16.30 12.48
CA ARG A 555 1.29 -14.88 12.70
C ARG A 555 2.37 -14.41 11.74
N HIS A 556 2.17 -13.28 11.02
CA HIS A 556 3.21 -12.65 10.23
C HIS A 556 3.08 -11.17 9.76
N THR A 557 4.13 -10.58 9.14
CA THR A 557 4.07 -9.40 8.21
C THR A 557 4.60 -9.61 6.77
N ALA A 558 4.63 -8.56 5.94
CA ALA A 558 4.80 -8.59 4.47
C ALA A 558 5.59 -7.35 3.98
N THR A 559 6.26 -7.30 2.79
CA THR A 559 7.01 -6.14 2.18
C THR A 559 8.11 -6.47 1.11
N VAL A 560 8.55 -5.53 0.19
CA VAL A 560 8.99 -5.52 -1.31
C VAL A 560 10.50 -5.24 -1.79
N LEU A 561 11.36 -6.11 -2.48
CA LEU A 561 12.87 -5.98 -2.87
C LEU A 561 13.32 -5.55 -4.38
N PRO A 562 14.56 -5.80 -4.97
CA PRO A 562 14.92 -5.70 -6.44
C PRO A 562 15.78 -6.72 -7.35
N SER A 563 15.54 -8.06 -7.44
CA SER A 563 16.15 -9.14 -8.29
C SER A 563 15.56 -10.59 -8.12
N GLY A 564 14.29 -10.72 -7.72
CA GLY A 564 13.62 -12.00 -7.51
C GLY A 564 13.10 -12.59 -6.17
N LYS A 565 12.53 -13.82 -6.12
CA LYS A 565 12.20 -14.61 -4.88
C LYS A 565 10.78 -14.50 -4.02
N VAL A 566 10.41 -14.51 -2.65
CA VAL A 566 9.15 -13.80 -1.97
C VAL A 566 8.97 -13.28 -0.44
N LEU A 567 9.78 -13.32 0.65
CA LEU A 567 9.69 -12.76 2.07
C LEU A 567 9.59 -13.52 3.46
N VAL A 568 9.39 -14.83 3.68
CA VAL A 568 8.52 -15.25 4.82
C VAL A 568 9.08 -15.74 6.23
N VAL A 569 9.84 -15.05 7.15
CA VAL A 569 10.28 -15.63 8.49
C VAL A 569 9.35 -15.52 9.74
N GLY A 570 8.72 -16.58 10.30
CA GLY A 570 8.42 -16.79 11.75
C GLY A 570 7.13 -16.63 12.60
N GLY A 571 6.15 -17.53 12.56
CA GLY A 571 5.12 -17.65 13.62
C GLY A 571 4.56 -19.08 13.61
N TYR A 572 3.82 -19.53 14.65
CA TYR A 572 3.98 -20.86 15.28
C TYR A 572 3.22 -22.05 14.71
N ASN A 573 3.88 -23.22 14.65
CA ASN A 573 3.20 -24.51 14.51
C ASN A 573 2.20 -24.77 15.62
N GLY A 574 1.28 -25.70 15.37
CA GLY A 574 0.29 -26.19 16.33
C GLY A 574 0.82 -26.50 17.74
N SER A 575 2.12 -26.72 17.97
CA SER A 575 2.72 -26.91 19.30
C SER A 575 3.31 -25.66 19.98
N GLY A 576 3.08 -24.44 19.49
CA GLY A 576 3.26 -23.18 20.25
C GLY A 576 4.63 -22.48 20.17
N GLY A 577 5.77 -23.17 20.34
CA GLY A 577 7.14 -22.62 20.07
C GLY A 577 8.35 -23.55 20.32
N VAL A 578 9.45 -23.63 19.52
CA VAL A 578 9.67 -23.41 18.05
C VAL A 578 10.73 -24.34 17.32
N VAL A 579 10.44 -25.36 16.44
CA VAL A 579 11.33 -26.08 15.42
C VAL A 579 11.40 -25.34 14.05
N ALA A 580 11.82 -25.90 12.89
CA ALA A 580 13.24 -25.98 12.48
C ALA A 580 13.75 -25.36 11.13
N THR A 581 12.95 -25.16 10.06
CA THR A 581 13.33 -24.79 8.64
C THR A 581 12.83 -23.44 7.99
N VAL A 582 13.56 -22.27 8.00
CA VAL A 582 13.22 -21.03 7.19
C VAL A 582 13.16 -21.38 5.70
N GLU A 583 12.70 -20.52 4.81
CA GLU A 583 12.47 -20.77 3.39
C GLU A 583 12.54 -19.51 2.54
N LEU A 584 12.56 -19.61 1.21
CA LEU A 584 12.74 -18.58 0.19
C LEU A 584 11.55 -18.68 -0.88
N TYR A 585 11.53 -18.12 -2.10
CA TYR A 585 10.54 -18.36 -3.21
C TYR A 585 11.24 -17.86 -4.50
N ASP A 586 10.77 -17.93 -5.76
CA ASP A 586 11.54 -17.54 -6.98
C ASP A 586 10.79 -17.02 -8.27
N PRO A 587 9.64 -16.34 -8.32
CA PRO A 587 8.71 -16.08 -9.45
C PRO A 587 9.05 -16.03 -10.97
N ALA A 588 9.72 -17.04 -11.57
CA ALA A 588 9.74 -17.35 -13.02
C ALA A 588 9.65 -18.87 -13.44
N ALA A 589 10.58 -19.77 -13.08
CA ALA A 589 10.42 -21.23 -13.23
C ALA A 589 10.96 -22.14 -12.08
N GLY A 590 10.06 -22.81 -11.31
CA GLY A 590 10.34 -23.83 -10.27
C GLY A 590 9.85 -23.52 -8.82
N THR A 591 10.59 -23.69 -7.70
CA THR A 591 11.54 -24.69 -7.12
C THR A 591 11.31 -24.84 -5.55
N TRP A 592 11.84 -25.85 -4.80
CA TRP A 592 11.48 -26.26 -3.38
C TRP A 592 12.66 -26.78 -2.49
N THR A 593 12.90 -26.26 -1.25
CA THR A 593 14.28 -25.76 -0.97
C THR A 593 14.89 -25.50 0.51
N ALA A 594 16.16 -25.91 0.85
CA ALA A 594 16.91 -25.80 2.16
C ALA A 594 18.47 -26.14 2.19
N THR A 595 19.22 -25.98 3.33
CA THR A 595 20.69 -26.37 3.57
C THR A 595 21.15 -26.58 5.07
N GLY A 596 21.83 -25.65 5.82
CA GLY A 596 21.97 -25.57 7.35
C GLY A 596 22.70 -24.31 7.95
N SER A 597 22.40 -23.58 9.07
CA SER A 597 21.30 -23.49 10.11
C SER A 597 21.35 -22.30 11.17
N LEU A 598 20.24 -21.80 11.79
CA LEU A 598 20.17 -20.63 12.76
C LEU A 598 20.21 -20.95 14.30
N GLY A 599 20.98 -20.19 15.10
CA GLY A 599 21.01 -20.14 16.59
C GLY A 599 19.75 -19.61 17.35
N THR A 600 19.67 -18.32 17.71
CA THR A 600 18.80 -17.84 18.82
C THR A 600 17.36 -17.37 18.43
N ALA A 601 16.34 -18.02 19.03
CA ALA A 601 15.10 -18.60 18.43
C ALA A 601 13.65 -18.25 18.93
N ARG A 602 12.70 -17.73 18.13
CA ARG A 602 11.74 -16.65 18.55
C ARG A 602 10.23 -16.61 18.17
N TYR A 603 9.46 -15.53 18.50
CA TYR A 603 8.19 -15.13 17.83
C TYR A 603 7.84 -13.61 17.62
N ALA A 604 6.78 -13.40 16.76
CA ALA A 604 5.04 -11.44 15.55
C ALA A 604 5.33 -10.40 14.32
N HIS A 605 6.01 -9.25 14.47
CA HIS A 605 7.05 -8.58 13.60
C HIS A 605 7.07 -8.59 12.04
N THR A 606 7.84 -7.64 11.49
CA THR A 606 7.49 -6.45 10.67
C THR A 606 8.72 -5.86 9.96
N ALA A 607 8.63 -4.86 9.05
CA ALA A 607 8.52 -4.91 7.57
C ALA A 607 9.41 -3.86 6.76
N THR A 608 10.77 -3.97 6.72
CA THR A 608 11.84 -3.20 5.97
C THR A 608 13.08 -3.93 5.40
N MET A 609 13.68 -3.52 4.28
CA MET A 609 15.14 -3.49 4.07
C MET A 609 15.54 -2.15 3.37
N LEU A 610 16.81 -1.90 3.02
CA LEU A 610 17.36 -0.53 2.93
C LEU A 610 17.84 0.12 1.58
N PRO A 611 19.16 0.40 1.28
CA PRO A 611 19.62 0.75 -0.09
C PRO A 611 20.68 -0.16 -0.78
N SER A 612 21.66 -0.81 -0.11
CA SER A 612 22.62 -1.69 -0.83
C SER A 612 23.21 -3.00 -0.18
N GLY A 613 22.57 -3.62 0.83
CA GLY A 613 22.02 -4.97 0.54
C GLY A 613 22.26 -6.26 1.35
N LYS A 614 21.22 -6.91 1.95
CA LYS A 614 21.20 -7.83 3.14
C LYS A 614 19.91 -8.37 4.03
N VAL A 615 18.55 -8.20 3.79
CA VAL A 615 17.05 -8.40 4.32
C VAL A 615 16.14 -8.28 5.70
N LEU A 616 15.85 -7.11 6.33
CA LEU A 616 15.22 -6.63 7.63
C LEU A 616 15.19 -7.41 8.99
N VAL A 617 14.30 -8.38 9.28
CA VAL A 617 14.13 -9.11 10.59
C VAL A 617 14.75 -8.59 11.96
N ALA A 618 14.10 -7.75 12.84
CA ALA A 618 14.25 -7.69 14.33
C ALA A 618 12.98 -7.87 15.20
N GLY A 619 12.89 -8.88 16.09
CA GLY A 619 12.21 -9.09 17.41
C GLY A 619 10.73 -9.13 17.82
N GLY A 620 10.49 -9.47 19.12
CA GLY A 620 9.21 -9.85 19.76
C GLY A 620 9.41 -10.50 21.17
N TYR A 621 8.89 -11.72 21.42
CA TYR A 621 9.12 -12.53 22.64
C TYR A 621 9.76 -13.92 22.36
N ASP A 622 10.37 -14.58 23.36
CA ASP A 622 11.15 -15.81 23.11
C ASP A 622 10.34 -17.11 23.01
N ASN A 623 11.02 -18.19 22.64
CA ASN A 623 10.58 -19.56 22.90
C ASN A 623 9.97 -19.74 24.31
N ASN A 624 10.49 -19.03 25.31
CA ASN A 624 10.09 -19.07 26.72
C ASN A 624 9.38 -17.75 27.13
N GLY A 625 8.92 -16.94 26.17
CA GLY A 625 8.21 -15.67 26.38
C GLY A 625 9.04 -14.49 26.86
N GLY A 626 10.32 -14.70 27.19
CA GLY A 626 11.23 -13.64 27.61
C GLY A 626 11.44 -12.56 26.56
N VAL A 627 12.04 -11.45 26.98
CA VAL A 627 12.26 -10.23 26.18
C VAL A 627 13.76 -9.81 26.42
N LEU A 628 14.50 -9.29 25.41
CA LEU A 628 15.58 -10.11 24.78
C LEU A 628 16.88 -9.32 24.16
N SER A 629 18.16 -9.80 24.05
CA SER A 629 19.35 -9.24 23.27
C SER A 629 19.93 -9.66 21.82
N THR A 630 20.74 -10.72 21.41
CA THR A 630 21.85 -10.72 20.31
C THR A 630 21.83 -11.55 18.92
N ALA A 631 21.91 -10.94 17.67
CA ALA A 631 21.47 -11.28 16.21
C ALA A 631 22.33 -11.95 15.08
N GLU A 632 21.99 -11.64 13.78
CA GLU A 632 22.69 -11.56 12.44
C GLU A 632 21.89 -10.76 11.28
N LEU A 633 22.30 -10.66 9.95
CA LEU A 633 21.56 -10.30 8.67
C LEU A 633 21.55 -11.37 7.43
N TYR A 634 21.13 -11.13 6.16
CA TYR A 634 20.94 -12.11 4.99
C TYR A 634 21.67 -11.75 3.65
N GLU A 635 22.72 -12.49 3.20
CA GLU A 635 23.13 -12.51 1.74
C GLU A 635 22.31 -13.50 0.87
N PRO A 636 22.03 -13.19 -0.42
CA PRO A 636 22.13 -14.19 -1.50
C PRO A 636 23.49 -14.49 -2.19
N ALA A 637 24.62 -13.91 -1.79
CA ALA A 637 25.96 -14.36 -2.19
C ALA A 637 26.46 -15.74 -1.63
N THR A 638 26.58 -15.97 -0.30
CA THR A 638 27.58 -16.84 0.39
C THR A 638 27.21 -17.77 1.61
N GLY A 639 26.10 -18.55 1.66
CA GLY A 639 25.68 -19.49 2.73
C GLY A 639 25.08 -18.99 4.08
N SER A 640 25.68 -18.02 4.75
CA SER A 640 25.81 -17.87 6.22
C SER A 640 25.15 -16.66 6.91
N TRP A 641 24.86 -16.73 8.20
CA TRP A 641 24.64 -15.50 8.99
C TRP A 641 25.82 -15.28 10.01
N SER A 642 25.91 -14.16 10.74
CA SER A 642 27.11 -13.64 11.45
C SER A 642 26.91 -12.65 12.65
N THR A 643 27.99 -12.23 13.30
CA THR A 643 27.98 -11.48 14.57
C THR A 643 28.24 -9.96 14.46
N THR A 644 27.94 -9.18 15.53
CA THR A 644 27.76 -7.69 15.57
C THR A 644 27.47 -7.23 17.08
N GLY A 645 26.55 -6.32 17.57
CA GLY A 645 26.44 -5.89 19.03
C GLY A 645 25.12 -5.18 19.55
N ALA A 646 24.96 -4.79 20.86
CA ALA A 646 23.65 -4.96 21.58
C ALA A 646 23.08 -3.99 22.66
N LEU A 647 21.76 -3.99 22.88
CA LEU A 647 20.98 -2.92 23.52
C LEU A 647 20.80 -2.97 25.03
N SER A 648 20.75 -1.77 25.60
CA SER A 648 20.77 -1.47 27.03
C SER A 648 19.70 -2.08 27.95
N LYS A 649 18.81 -3.02 27.54
CA LYS A 649 17.79 -3.64 28.44
C LYS A 649 16.91 -4.84 27.90
N PRO A 650 17.34 -5.60 26.86
CA PRO A 650 16.62 -6.63 26.03
C PRO A 650 15.16 -6.49 25.32
N ARG A 651 14.80 -6.53 23.98
CA ARG A 651 13.47 -6.15 23.28
C ARG A 651 12.16 -7.06 23.06
N GLY A 652 10.93 -6.49 22.76
CA GLY A 652 9.57 -7.07 22.29
C GLY A 652 8.43 -6.14 21.66
N GLU A 653 7.40 -6.57 20.87
CA GLU A 653 6.28 -5.80 20.13
C GLU A 653 6.53 -4.36 19.50
N GLN A 654 6.62 -4.16 18.17
CA GLN A 654 7.18 -2.99 17.40
C GLN A 654 6.55 -2.96 15.90
N VAL A 655 6.67 -1.99 14.92
CA VAL A 655 6.37 -2.17 13.42
C VAL A 655 7.22 -1.22 12.47
N ALA A 656 6.86 -0.89 11.17
CA ALA A 656 7.46 -1.30 9.84
C ALA A 656 8.26 -0.44 8.74
N VAL A 657 8.26 0.90 8.47
CA VAL A 657 8.66 1.52 7.14
C VAL A 657 9.51 2.85 7.20
N LEU A 658 9.80 3.70 6.15
CA LEU A 658 10.44 5.10 6.11
C LEU A 658 10.35 5.98 4.82
N LEU A 659 11.40 6.79 4.49
CA LEU A 659 11.69 8.19 3.96
C LEU A 659 12.43 8.42 2.57
N SER A 660 13.12 9.59 2.32
CA SER A 660 13.98 9.94 1.12
C SER A 660 15.41 10.66 1.12
N SER A 661 16.21 10.99 2.17
CA SER A 661 17.73 11.15 2.14
C SER A 661 18.73 10.71 3.34
N GLY A 662 18.70 9.54 4.05
CA GLY A 662 19.15 9.36 5.51
C GLY A 662 19.51 7.96 6.19
N LYS A 663 19.05 7.66 7.44
CA LYS A 663 19.47 6.65 8.56
C LYS A 663 18.98 5.11 9.01
N VAL A 664 17.68 4.54 8.98
CA VAL A 664 16.88 3.18 8.94
C VAL A 664 15.43 2.99 9.66
N LEU A 665 14.31 3.72 9.49
CA LEU A 665 12.95 3.77 10.20
C LEU A 665 12.47 3.05 11.52
N VAL A 666 12.99 1.89 11.91
CA VAL A 666 12.73 1.06 13.12
C VAL A 666 11.81 1.55 14.29
N VAL A 667 10.77 0.86 14.85
CA VAL A 667 10.10 1.44 16.09
C VAL A 667 9.22 0.62 17.11
N GLY A 668 9.57 0.53 18.43
CA GLY A 668 9.11 -0.45 19.49
C GLY A 668 9.25 -0.03 20.99
N GLY A 669 8.93 -0.82 22.01
CA GLY A 669 8.17 -2.02 22.05
C GLY A 669 7.65 -2.41 23.45
N ALA A 670 7.09 -3.60 23.66
CA ALA A 670 6.62 -4.07 24.96
C ALA A 670 7.78 -4.80 25.66
N ASN A 671 7.93 -4.57 26.96
CA ASN A 671 8.99 -5.19 27.75
C ASN A 671 8.67 -6.65 28.12
N GLY A 672 9.56 -7.27 28.91
CA GLY A 672 9.43 -8.64 29.43
C GLY A 672 8.50 -8.73 30.63
N SER A 673 7.92 -7.61 31.03
CA SER A 673 6.73 -7.55 31.87
C SER A 673 5.46 -7.42 31.01
N GLY A 674 5.55 -7.49 29.67
CA GLY A 674 4.47 -7.21 28.72
C GLY A 674 4.02 -5.74 28.70
N VAL A 675 4.56 -4.91 29.60
CA VAL A 675 4.24 -3.50 29.74
C VAL A 675 4.73 -2.79 28.47
N PRO A 676 3.86 -2.08 27.76
CA PRO A 676 4.22 -1.26 26.60
C PRO A 676 4.92 0.02 27.07
N VAL A 677 6.05 0.40 26.47
CA VAL A 677 7.08 1.11 27.27
C VAL A 677 7.93 2.14 26.53
N VAL A 678 8.80 2.83 27.34
CA VAL A 678 9.77 3.93 27.10
C VAL A 678 10.36 4.02 25.66
N THR A 679 11.68 4.13 25.45
CA THR A 679 12.24 5.00 24.43
C THR A 679 12.46 4.49 23.01
N ALA A 680 13.17 5.28 22.20
CA ALA A 680 13.22 5.13 20.76
C ALA A 680 14.43 5.61 19.95
N GLU A 681 14.88 4.78 19.02
CA GLU A 681 16.26 4.66 18.55
C GLU A 681 16.56 5.03 17.10
N LEU A 682 17.68 4.54 16.54
CA LEU A 682 18.21 4.73 15.20
C LEU A 682 19.40 3.67 14.95
N TYR A 683 19.91 3.38 13.73
CA TYR A 683 20.89 2.31 13.29
C TYR A 683 21.41 2.46 11.84
N ASP A 684 22.73 2.65 11.69
CA ASP A 684 23.43 3.16 10.50
C ASP A 684 24.01 2.09 9.60
N PRO A 685 23.55 1.74 8.42
CA PRO A 685 24.87 1.34 7.05
C PRO A 685 26.39 1.59 7.03
N ALA A 686 27.11 2.26 7.95
CA ALA A 686 28.48 2.77 7.71
C ALA A 686 29.72 2.20 8.48
N ALA A 687 29.96 2.39 9.81
CA ALA A 687 31.23 2.07 10.56
C ALA A 687 31.27 1.07 11.81
N GLY A 688 30.35 1.02 12.80
CA GLY A 688 30.24 -0.01 13.86
C GLY A 688 29.39 0.22 15.15
N THR A 689 28.05 0.48 15.10
CA THR A 689 27.15 0.86 16.27
C THR A 689 25.56 0.95 16.15
N TRP A 690 24.89 1.18 17.28
CA TRP A 690 23.51 1.63 17.52
C TRP A 690 23.60 2.44 18.87
N SER A 691 23.78 3.78 18.99
CA SER A 691 24.07 4.45 20.31
C SER A 691 23.47 5.88 20.60
N ALA A 692 22.47 5.96 21.51
CA ALA A 692 21.65 7.10 22.04
C ALA A 692 20.94 8.14 21.11
N THR A 693 19.62 8.01 20.94
CA THR A 693 18.64 9.07 20.60
C THR A 693 17.57 9.26 21.71
N GLY A 694 16.27 9.06 21.47
CA GLY A 694 15.21 9.64 22.29
C GLY A 694 13.80 9.10 22.06
N SER A 695 12.78 9.98 21.94
CA SER A 695 11.69 9.86 22.88
C SER A 695 10.36 10.71 22.68
N LEU A 696 9.10 10.26 22.82
CA LEU A 696 7.78 10.98 22.79
C LEU A 696 7.11 11.68 24.04
N LYS A 697 6.15 10.99 24.74
CA LYS A 697 5.24 11.23 25.92
C LYS A 697 4.96 9.89 26.76
N THR A 698 3.77 9.24 26.75
CA THR A 698 3.24 8.02 27.50
C THR A 698 2.90 6.66 26.68
N SER A 699 2.78 5.39 27.19
CA SER A 699 2.92 3.97 26.55
C SER A 699 2.11 3.24 25.39
N ARG A 700 2.58 2.06 24.77
CA ARG A 700 1.93 1.43 23.54
C ARG A 700 2.14 0.06 22.71
N ILE A 701 1.30 -1.02 22.65
CA ILE A 701 1.45 -2.18 21.65
C ILE A 701 0.74 -2.12 20.26
N ALA A 702 1.12 -3.02 19.33
CA ALA A 702 0.60 -3.34 17.98
C ALA A 702 0.42 -2.16 17.02
N HIS A 703 1.28 -1.93 16.00
CA HIS A 703 1.07 -0.94 14.93
C HIS A 703 1.46 -1.29 13.45
N SER A 704 2.18 -0.47 12.65
CA SER A 704 2.24 -0.52 11.12
C SER A 704 3.24 0.44 10.43
N ALA A 705 3.31 0.64 9.07
CA ALA A 705 4.16 1.68 8.42
C ALA A 705 4.22 2.01 6.88
N ILE A 706 4.47 3.28 6.41
CA ILE A 706 4.64 3.65 4.93
C ILE A 706 5.06 5.10 4.50
N VAL A 707 5.28 5.54 3.16
CA VAL A 707 6.30 6.41 2.33
C VAL A 707 6.01 7.73 1.34
N LEU A 708 5.84 9.06 1.68
CA LEU A 708 5.45 10.37 0.92
C LEU A 708 6.21 11.20 -0.26
N PRO A 709 6.03 12.60 -0.50
CA PRO A 709 6.93 13.63 -1.17
C PRO A 709 7.62 15.01 -0.58
N SER A 710 7.77 15.43 0.72
CA SER A 710 8.31 16.76 1.28
C SER A 710 8.83 17.11 2.78
N GLY A 711 8.57 16.50 3.98
CA GLY A 711 9.10 16.90 5.36
C GLY A 711 8.72 16.14 6.70
N ARG A 712 9.61 15.98 7.74
CA ARG A 712 9.48 15.50 9.21
C ARG A 712 8.72 14.25 9.97
N VAL A 713 8.75 12.82 10.05
CA VAL A 713 8.95 11.40 9.34
C VAL A 713 7.80 10.21 8.95
N LEU A 714 6.50 10.04 9.46
CA LEU A 714 5.14 9.27 9.39
C LEU A 714 4.65 7.94 10.16
N VAL A 715 4.29 8.01 11.49
CA VAL A 715 3.60 7.09 12.50
C VAL A 715 2.05 7.27 12.60
N MET A 716 1.21 6.51 13.35
CA MET A 716 -0.23 6.80 13.67
C MET A 716 -0.93 6.21 14.93
N GLY A 717 -2.09 5.52 14.77
CA GLY A 717 -3.06 4.81 15.66
C GLY A 717 -2.66 4.24 17.06
N GLY A 718 -3.55 3.59 17.91
CA GLY A 718 -3.56 2.46 19.00
C GLY A 718 -3.23 2.28 20.56
N GLN A 719 -2.76 1.07 21.10
CA GLN A 719 -2.59 0.32 22.46
C GLN A 719 -1.65 0.85 23.62
N ASP A 720 -1.38 0.20 24.82
CA ASP A 720 -0.57 0.74 26.00
C ASP A 720 -0.41 -0.11 27.32
N SER A 721 0.25 0.49 28.35
CA SER A 721 0.53 -0.06 29.71
C SER A 721 -0.52 0.08 30.80
N GLY A 722 -1.40 1.07 30.75
CA GLY A 722 -2.53 1.09 31.67
C GLY A 722 -3.58 0.04 31.29
N GLY A 723 -3.43 -0.62 30.13
CA GLY A 723 -4.59 -1.10 29.39
C GLY A 723 -5.60 0.04 29.17
N THR A 724 -5.14 1.30 29.18
CA THR A 724 -5.92 2.51 29.05
C THR A 724 -5.81 3.09 27.67
N VAL A 725 -6.94 3.23 27.01
CA VAL A 725 -6.92 2.78 25.64
C VAL A 725 -6.80 3.86 24.52
N LEU A 726 -6.25 5.07 24.76
CA LEU A 726 -6.32 6.39 24.05
C LEU A 726 -5.95 6.62 22.51
N ALA A 727 -6.15 7.86 21.99
CA ALA A 727 -6.08 8.40 20.59
C ALA A 727 -5.11 9.60 20.28
N SER A 728 -3.86 9.50 19.76
CA SER A 728 -3.12 10.64 19.12
C SER A 728 -1.81 10.46 18.29
N SER A 729 -1.66 11.11 17.14
CA SER A 729 -0.56 10.83 16.21
C SER A 729 0.58 11.90 16.14
N GLU A 730 1.85 11.73 16.59
CA GLU A 730 3.10 12.60 16.52
C GLU A 730 3.78 13.17 15.19
N LEU A 731 5.13 13.44 15.08
CA LEU A 731 6.04 13.73 13.90
C LEU A 731 7.55 13.30 14.07
N TYR A 732 8.49 13.29 13.09
CA TYR A 732 9.99 12.99 13.20
C TYR A 732 10.87 13.97 12.29
N ASP A 733 12.10 13.79 11.70
CA ASP A 733 13.29 14.73 11.88
C ASP A 733 14.61 14.45 11.11
N PRO A 734 15.79 14.85 11.67
CA PRO A 734 16.60 16.10 11.43
C PRO A 734 16.69 17.24 12.48
N ALA A 735 17.34 18.36 12.11
CA ALA A 735 17.80 19.53 12.90
C ALA A 735 17.71 19.58 14.46
N ALA A 736 16.94 20.50 15.08
CA ALA A 736 17.15 20.91 16.49
C ALA A 736 15.86 21.14 17.34
N GLY A 737 15.84 20.55 18.55
CA GLY A 737 14.67 20.38 19.45
C GLY A 737 14.56 18.90 19.91
N THR A 738 13.35 18.42 20.26
CA THR A 738 13.06 17.02 20.68
C THR A 738 11.53 16.73 20.62
N TRP A 739 11.01 15.56 20.15
CA TRP A 739 9.57 15.40 19.74
C TRP A 739 8.56 16.24 20.55
N ALA A 740 7.75 17.06 19.89
CA ALA A 740 6.53 17.69 20.43
C ALA A 740 5.34 17.77 19.42
N THR A 741 4.24 17.13 19.78
CA THR A 741 2.86 16.99 19.26
C THR A 741 2.40 17.44 17.80
N THR A 742 1.71 16.68 16.93
CA THR A 742 0.30 16.94 16.04
C THR A 742 -0.87 17.09 17.26
N GLY A 743 -2.21 16.98 17.14
CA GLY A 743 -3.22 16.31 16.28
C GLY A 743 -3.56 14.79 16.32
N SER A 744 -4.80 14.53 16.68
CA SER A 744 -5.41 13.22 16.86
C SER A 744 -6.69 13.11 16.07
N MET A 745 -6.87 11.93 15.50
CA MET A 745 -8.18 11.28 15.42
C MET A 745 -9.10 11.71 16.58
N ASN A 746 -10.10 12.54 16.25
CA ASN A 746 -11.24 13.06 17.03
C ASN A 746 -12.02 12.03 17.87
N LEU A 747 -11.74 10.76 17.67
CA LEU A 747 -11.89 9.72 18.64
C LEU A 747 -10.62 8.79 18.55
N ARG A 748 -10.26 8.17 19.66
CA ARG A 748 -9.66 6.85 19.95
C ARG A 748 -8.61 6.02 18.93
N ARG A 749 -7.60 5.02 19.15
CA ARG A 749 -6.71 3.96 18.27
C ARG A 749 -6.66 2.29 17.96
N MET A 750 -6.46 1.14 18.69
CA MET A 750 -5.47 -0.04 18.39
C MET A 750 -5.50 -1.44 17.57
N SER A 751 -4.50 -1.75 16.64
CA SER A 751 -3.97 -3.07 15.99
C SER A 751 -3.67 -3.30 14.41
N HIS A 752 -3.11 -2.40 13.55
CA HIS A 752 -3.39 -2.19 12.07
C HIS A 752 -2.24 -2.31 11.01
N GLN A 753 -2.35 -1.70 9.78
CA GLN A 753 -1.35 -1.57 8.65
C GLN A 753 -1.60 -0.63 7.43
N ALA A 754 -0.67 -0.49 6.43
CA ALA A 754 -0.25 0.73 5.60
C ALA A 754 0.33 0.64 4.09
N VAL A 755 0.14 1.60 3.09
CA VAL A 755 0.47 1.66 1.55
C VAL A 755 0.86 3.01 0.79
N LEU A 756 0.97 3.22 -0.57
CA LEU A 756 1.47 4.49 -1.20
C LEU A 756 0.96 5.08 -2.57
N LEU A 757 0.33 6.29 -2.67
CA LEU A 757 -0.57 6.81 -3.78
C LEU A 757 -0.18 8.17 -4.49
N PRO A 758 -0.74 8.64 -5.67
CA PRO A 758 -0.38 9.91 -6.44
C PRO A 758 -1.00 11.37 -6.40
N SER A 759 -2.11 11.80 -5.73
CA SER A 759 -2.43 13.27 -5.50
C SER A 759 -2.31 14.08 -4.13
N GLY A 760 -1.66 13.59 -3.06
CA GLY A 760 -1.41 14.19 -1.71
C GLY A 760 -0.67 13.41 -0.53
N ARG A 761 -1.32 12.56 0.31
CA ARG A 761 -1.24 12.43 1.79
C ARG A 761 -1.41 10.97 2.38
N VAL A 762 -1.01 10.57 3.61
CA VAL A 762 -0.87 9.15 4.19
C VAL A 762 -1.80 8.34 5.24
N LEU A 763 -3.13 8.11 5.15
CA LEU A 763 -4.20 7.29 5.87
C LEU A 763 -4.11 6.52 7.23
N VAL A 764 -5.26 6.11 7.85
CA VAL A 764 -5.49 4.87 8.70
C VAL A 764 -6.92 4.26 8.57
N MET A 765 -7.29 2.94 8.58
CA MET A 765 -8.71 2.42 8.47
C MET A 765 -9.02 0.91 8.80
N GLY A 766 -9.54 0.53 9.99
CA GLY A 766 -9.81 -0.87 10.45
C GLY A 766 -9.53 -1.06 11.95
N GLY A 767 -10.02 -2.11 12.69
CA GLY A 767 -9.71 -2.87 13.99
C GLY A 767 -10.26 -2.59 15.46
N SER A 768 -9.56 -3.05 16.51
CA SER A 768 -9.91 -3.26 17.96
C SER A 768 -10.35 -2.14 18.92
N ARG A 769 -11.59 -2.19 19.47
CA ARG A 769 -11.98 -1.63 20.80
C ARG A 769 -11.64 -2.64 21.91
N VAL A 770 -11.53 -2.12 23.13
CA VAL A 770 -12.21 -2.67 24.31
C VAL A 770 -13.43 -1.76 24.65
N VAL A 771 -14.64 -2.08 24.18
CA VAL A 771 -15.87 -1.45 24.74
C VAL A 771 -16.26 -2.26 25.96
N SER A 772 -16.41 -1.64 27.13
CA SER A 772 -16.93 -2.32 28.34
C SER A 772 -16.35 -3.75 28.49
N SER A 773 -15.02 -3.81 28.59
CA SER A 773 -14.18 -5.02 28.65
C SER A 773 -14.18 -5.99 27.45
N SER A 774 -14.69 -5.63 26.24
CA SER A 774 -14.91 -6.61 25.14
C SER A 774 -14.54 -6.15 23.69
N GLN A 775 -14.39 -7.12 22.75
CA GLN A 775 -13.80 -6.98 21.38
C GLN A 775 -14.59 -7.82 20.25
N VAL A 776 -15.51 -7.21 19.43
CA VAL A 776 -16.30 -7.65 18.21
C VAL A 776 -15.35 -7.43 17.04
N ASN A 777 -15.80 -6.93 15.88
CA ASN A 777 -15.10 -6.04 14.97
C ASN A 777 -15.90 -4.77 14.60
N LEU A 778 -15.39 -3.82 13.80
CA LEU A 778 -15.70 -2.38 13.95
C LEU A 778 -15.71 -1.65 12.58
N GLY A 779 -16.56 -0.63 12.40
CA GLY A 779 -16.91 -0.06 11.09
C GLY A 779 -16.36 1.23 10.40
N SER A 780 -15.31 1.98 10.79
CA SER A 780 -14.72 3.15 10.00
C SER A 780 -13.19 3.42 9.51
N ALA A 781 -12.96 4.49 8.69
CA ALA A 781 -11.73 4.92 7.91
C ALA A 781 -10.57 5.72 8.55
N GLU A 782 -9.84 6.79 8.07
CA GLU A 782 -9.94 8.08 7.26
C GLU A 782 -8.67 9.07 7.01
N LEU A 783 -8.86 10.43 6.79
CA LEU A 783 -8.07 11.42 5.99
C LEU A 783 -7.32 12.70 6.53
N TYR A 784 -6.05 12.61 6.99
CA TYR A 784 -5.16 13.79 7.24
C TYR A 784 -4.51 14.56 6.02
N ASP A 785 -3.88 15.76 6.13
CA ASP A 785 -3.42 16.58 4.96
C ASP A 785 -2.39 17.81 5.10
N PRO A 786 -1.06 17.65 5.39
CA PRO A 786 0.12 18.56 5.25
C PRO A 786 0.18 19.64 4.17
N ALA A 787 -0.68 20.61 4.29
CA ALA A 787 -0.22 21.98 4.49
C ALA A 787 -1.27 22.74 5.30
N THR A 788 -1.81 22.13 6.36
CA THR A 788 -2.55 22.74 7.50
C THR A 788 -2.38 22.08 8.89
N GLY A 789 -3.23 21.11 9.23
CA GLY A 789 -3.65 20.79 10.58
C GLY A 789 -5.07 20.19 10.70
N ASN A 790 -6.05 20.67 9.90
CA ASN A 790 -7.53 20.44 9.96
C ASN A 790 -8.19 19.10 9.51
N TRP A 791 -8.32 18.05 10.36
CA TRP A 791 -9.49 17.11 10.51
C TRP A 791 -10.13 16.12 9.47
N TRP A 792 -9.71 15.74 8.25
CA TRP A 792 -10.69 15.22 7.23
C TRP A 792 -11.09 13.69 7.16
N SER A 793 -12.36 13.25 6.89
CA SER A 793 -12.84 11.85 7.15
C SER A 793 -13.47 11.00 5.99
N THR A 794 -13.21 9.68 5.82
CA THR A 794 -13.49 8.89 4.59
C THR A 794 -14.51 7.78 4.52
N GLY A 795 -14.67 6.94 5.54
CA GLY A 795 -15.01 5.55 5.19
C GLY A 795 -15.67 4.67 6.26
N ASP A 796 -16.99 4.58 6.26
CA ASP A 796 -18.02 3.68 6.81
C ASP A 796 -19.10 2.99 5.89
N MET A 797 -19.49 1.74 6.02
CA MET A 797 -18.68 0.75 5.31
C MET A 797 -19.46 -0.60 4.99
N ALA A 798 -19.05 -1.40 3.96
CA ALA A 798 -19.22 -2.85 3.53
C ALA A 798 -18.54 -4.25 4.10
N THR A 799 -17.21 -4.60 4.25
CA THR A 799 -16.58 -5.65 5.19
C THR A 799 -15.49 -5.31 6.31
N ALA A 800 -15.55 -5.87 7.56
CA ALA A 800 -14.96 -5.23 8.77
C ALA A 800 -14.49 -6.11 9.96
N ARG A 801 -13.79 -7.22 9.75
CA ARG A 801 -12.35 -7.30 9.44
C ARG A 801 -11.41 -7.22 10.68
N SER A 802 -10.05 -7.00 10.63
CA SER A 802 -9.03 -6.60 11.67
C SER A 802 -7.57 -7.00 11.29
N THR A 803 -6.63 -6.68 12.20
CA THR A 803 -5.21 -7.09 12.38
C THR A 803 -4.35 -7.21 11.11
N HIS A 804 -4.36 -6.21 10.22
CA HIS A 804 -3.98 -6.42 8.81
C HIS A 804 -2.54 -6.05 8.27
N THR A 805 -2.22 -6.13 6.95
CA THR A 805 -1.04 -5.55 6.18
C THR A 805 -1.46 -5.09 4.80
N ALA A 806 -0.71 -4.26 4.08
CA ALA A 806 -1.26 -3.49 2.99
C ALA A 806 -0.24 -3.25 1.86
N THR A 807 -0.64 -3.19 0.58
CA THR A 807 0.28 -2.93 -0.59
C THR A 807 -0.22 -1.83 -1.55
N LEU A 808 0.67 -1.18 -2.34
CA LEU A 808 0.43 -0.06 -3.28
C LEU A 808 0.27 -0.49 -4.75
N LEU A 809 -0.44 0.28 -5.58
CA LEU A 809 -0.67 -0.03 -7.00
C LEU A 809 0.02 0.87 -8.04
N SER A 810 -0.01 0.42 -9.29
CA SER A 810 0.57 1.11 -10.44
C SER A 810 -0.34 2.17 -11.09
N SER A 811 -1.62 1.87 -11.41
CA SER A 811 -2.57 2.96 -11.76
C SER A 811 -2.83 3.78 -10.52
N GLY A 812 -3.23 3.02 -9.51
CA GLY A 812 -3.28 3.38 -8.15
C GLY A 812 -4.21 2.49 -7.34
N GLN A 813 -5.40 2.12 -7.79
CA GLN A 813 -6.44 1.60 -6.88
C GLN A 813 -6.10 0.38 -5.99
N VAL A 814 -6.78 0.21 -4.84
CA VAL A 814 -6.19 -0.46 -3.66
C VAL A 814 -7.09 -1.07 -2.56
N LEU A 815 -6.48 -1.85 -1.65
CA LEU A 815 -6.86 -3.15 -1.09
C LEU A 815 -6.73 -3.42 0.43
N MET A 816 -7.36 -4.50 0.89
CA MET A 816 -7.31 -5.15 2.21
C MET A 816 -7.37 -6.71 1.99
N THR A 817 -6.34 -7.60 2.11
CA THR A 817 -6.41 -9.09 1.76
C THR A 817 -6.54 -10.08 2.94
N GLY A 818 -7.73 -10.41 3.46
CA GLY A 818 -7.99 -11.52 4.39
C GLY A 818 -8.63 -11.12 5.73
N GLY A 819 -8.43 -11.89 6.78
CA GLY A 819 -8.50 -11.49 8.20
C GLY A 819 -9.33 -12.42 9.07
N GLY A 820 -9.05 -12.53 10.41
CA GLY A 820 -9.40 -13.26 11.73
C GLY A 820 -10.63 -13.28 12.80
N ASP A 821 -11.92 -13.73 12.60
CA ASP A 821 -12.93 -14.60 13.29
C ASP A 821 -13.93 -15.58 12.44
N SER A 822 -14.00 -15.99 11.13
CA SER A 822 -14.98 -16.85 10.27
C SER A 822 -14.99 -16.94 8.65
N ASP A 823 -14.68 -15.93 7.78
CA ASP A 823 -15.24 -15.61 6.41
C ASP A 823 -14.30 -15.33 5.18
N LEU A 824 -14.86 -14.90 4.04
CA LEU A 824 -14.39 -15.23 2.68
C LEU A 824 -14.26 -14.11 1.61
N GLN A 825 -13.98 -12.82 1.88
CA GLN A 825 -14.27 -11.71 0.93
C GLN A 825 -13.47 -10.36 1.02
N SER A 826 -13.44 -9.49 -0.04
CA SER A 826 -12.41 -8.42 -0.35
C SER A 826 -12.82 -7.07 -0.77
N GLU A 827 -11.94 -6.09 -0.46
CA GLU A 827 -12.27 -4.69 -0.74
C GLU A 827 -11.20 -3.84 -1.46
N ILE A 828 -11.67 -2.98 -2.40
CA ILE A 828 -11.07 -1.88 -3.19
C ILE A 828 -11.86 -0.56 -3.06
N TYR A 829 -11.33 0.61 -3.40
CA TYR A 829 -12.06 1.89 -3.37
C TYR A 829 -11.95 2.60 -4.73
N THR A 830 -12.36 3.88 -4.87
CA THR A 830 -11.92 4.76 -6.00
C THR A 830 -11.34 6.10 -5.58
N PRO A 831 -10.34 6.63 -6.31
CA PRO A 831 -9.66 7.89 -6.02
C PRO A 831 -10.52 9.13 -6.22
#